data_AF-A0A0B2UM95-F1
#
_entry.id   AF-A0A0B2UM95-F1
#
_cell.length_a   1.000
_cell.length_b   1.000
_cell.length_c   1.000
_cell.angle_alpha   90.00
_cell.angle_beta   90.00
_cell.angle_gamma   90.00
#
_symmetry.space_group_name_H-M   'P 1'
#
loop_
_entity.id
_entity.type
_entity.pdbx_description
1 polymer ?
#
loop_
_entity_poly.entity_id
_entity_poly.type
_entity_poly.pdbx_seq_one_letter_code
_entity_poly.pdbx_strand_id
1 'polypeptide(L)'
;MKNNGDAEIDESLYSRQLYVVGKDAMRKMMRSRVLVIGLDGLGQEVVKNICLAGVSRVALFDESTVAEEDLCTGFYFRRSDIGRPKDVSVLERFKAMNEYVSVEVVKEPSTFEGYDVVVVCNEGYVEQTRMNEKARQSGCMFIGCQVQGLFSQVFCDFGAEFICVDRTGEIPVSGMINDISCEGVMTVVDEQRHNLEDMDIIKVTQCEEYEGKYFRVKVMSPIQVKLQAVDGVRLFDEETEFKEEKFKAVYGGDFEQQKKPTMISFKPLSVAVENPGILGFNYEVGERNLVIHKCFVVLGEYIEQHKQMPSGEEFLSVFVKKYRSHFEFEGLIRQFGRQCGGMLMPMCSVVGGFVAQEVLKAIGSKFTPLQQFFYFDAIDVIPDESKSDGECEHTKDIQCDNRCMNGDECRYAPMIRCIGRKNVEKLFKLNVFMVGAGAIGCEHLKNMVMCGIGRDGRISVTDMDAIEQSNLNRQFLFRSCDVSKMKAEVAVREVTTLNEDFLKVDGYEVRKTVDLMNGVSGATSLQPNLVYYNLKVGRETEAVFSDRMFQSVNVIATALDNVDARLYVDERCVVNRKFLVDAGTSGTKGNVQVIVPFHTESYGSSQDPPEKSIPLCTIKNFPHSIEHTIEWARSEFEFKFHDQVNQIKEYLSRSKDCEDESESDSGGRTRDTNNETIEDLVEKMPFDEKDCIRNGIMLFVKLFHTSIKNLVTAFPPDSKTKEGQPFWMPPKRPPVTISFNVSNELHILFVQSAANIFAFNFGIGKSISKEMVVDLVKNEILVEDVPGSSSGVVEETGFKGCMDPESIIPASFEKDDDANFHVDFVYAAANLRAANYKIRQVDRLTVKGIAGRIIPAIATTTAVVSGLAILEMMKQAFGVEHTKFKNSFLNLALPFFASTDPMEPQKQTYKIENKKYTYTLWSRLEYKDAKLGTILEAFEIQFKKKISMVTAGNVLVYWDFDSKYADNLEKTIGELVKREPGQMLVILDVVTDDDDEFPRIVVVFD
;
A
#
# COMPACT_ATOMS: atom_id res chain seq x y z
N MET A 1 7.38 31.08 15.86
CA MET A 1 7.90 30.03 14.96
C MET A 1 8.97 29.27 15.74
N LYS A 2 8.75 27.99 16.05
CA LYS A 2 9.76 27.17 16.74
C LYS A 2 10.85 26.82 15.72
N ASN A 3 12.12 26.93 16.11
CA ASN A 3 13.24 26.41 15.31
C ASN A 3 13.07 24.89 15.17
N ASN A 4 12.79 24.40 13.95
CA ASN A 4 12.50 22.98 13.65
C ASN A 4 13.71 22.03 13.77
N GLY A 5 14.90 22.51 14.16
CA GLY A 5 16.11 21.68 14.26
C GLY A 5 16.04 20.53 15.28
N ASP A 6 15.20 20.70 16.31
CA ASP A 6 14.93 19.73 17.39
C ASP A 6 13.46 19.31 17.44
N ALA A 7 12.69 19.48 16.35
CA ALA A 7 11.30 19.06 16.33
C ALA A 7 11.20 17.53 16.41
N GLU A 8 10.44 17.05 17.40
CA GLU A 8 10.07 15.65 17.52
C GLU A 8 9.24 15.23 16.30
N ILE A 9 9.48 14.02 15.78
CA ILE A 9 8.72 13.51 14.63
C ILE A 9 7.28 13.28 15.08
N ASP A 10 6.32 13.86 14.38
CA ASP A 10 4.91 13.54 14.58
C ASP A 10 4.60 12.13 14.03
N GLU A 11 4.69 11.13 14.90
CA GLU A 11 4.41 9.73 14.55
C GLU A 11 2.94 9.49 14.16
N SER A 12 2.02 10.36 14.58
CA SER A 12 0.60 10.25 14.23
C SER A 12 0.35 10.62 12.76
N LEU A 13 1.05 11.62 12.24
CA LEU A 13 1.00 12.03 10.83
C LEU A 13 1.87 11.13 9.95
N TYR A 14 3.12 10.90 10.34
CA TYR A 14 4.12 10.21 9.49
C TYR A 14 4.15 8.68 9.69
N SER A 15 3.22 8.10 10.48
CA SER A 15 3.17 6.67 10.84
C SER A 15 3.56 5.74 9.70
N ARG A 16 2.79 5.75 8.59
CA ARG A 16 2.98 4.81 7.47
C ARG A 16 4.29 5.06 6.70
N GLN A 17 4.74 6.31 6.62
CA GLN A 17 5.99 6.68 5.98
C GLN A 17 7.21 6.27 6.81
N LEU A 18 7.12 6.31 8.15
CA LEU A 18 8.20 5.91 9.03
C LEU A 18 8.59 4.44 8.86
N TYR A 19 7.63 3.56 8.57
CA TYR A 19 7.92 2.16 8.23
C TYR A 19 8.64 1.99 6.88
N VAL A 20 8.71 3.04 6.05
CA VAL A 20 9.44 3.05 4.77
C VAL A 20 10.82 3.66 4.96
N VAL A 21 10.88 4.91 5.42
CA VAL A 21 12.14 5.68 5.47
C VAL A 21 12.91 5.46 6.78
N GLY A 22 12.22 5.21 7.90
CA GLY A 22 12.81 5.13 9.22
C GLY A 22 13.05 6.49 9.88
N LYS A 23 13.16 6.52 11.22
CA LYS A 23 13.29 7.77 11.99
C LYS A 23 14.53 8.58 11.62
N ASP A 24 15.65 7.93 11.34
CA ASP A 24 16.91 8.64 11.04
C ASP A 24 16.88 9.37 9.70
N ALA A 25 16.34 8.73 8.66
CA ALA A 25 16.13 9.39 7.37
C ALA A 25 15.13 10.55 7.50
N MET A 26 14.04 10.34 8.25
CA MET A 26 13.04 11.39 8.51
C MET A 26 13.65 12.62 9.22
N ARG A 27 14.51 12.41 10.23
CA ARG A 27 15.21 13.52 10.92
C ARG A 27 16.10 14.32 9.98
N LYS A 28 16.77 13.66 9.03
CA LYS A 28 17.56 14.36 8.00
C LYS A 28 16.64 15.18 7.10
N MET A 29 15.57 14.57 6.59
CA MET A 29 14.56 15.24 5.75
C MET A 29 14.01 16.51 6.41
N MET A 30 13.63 16.44 7.69
CA MET A 30 13.11 17.58 8.47
C MET A 30 14.10 18.73 8.70
N ARG A 31 15.38 18.54 8.36
CA ARG A 31 16.43 19.57 8.40
C ARG A 31 16.84 20.07 7.02
N SER A 32 16.41 19.38 5.96
CA SER A 32 16.84 19.68 4.60
C SER A 32 16.02 20.76 3.90
N ARG A 33 16.69 21.47 2.99
CA ARG A 33 16.15 22.56 2.17
C ARG A 33 16.23 22.16 0.69
N VAL A 34 15.08 22.15 0.03
CA VAL A 34 14.96 21.79 -1.38
C VAL A 34 14.52 23.01 -2.18
N LEU A 35 15.19 23.27 -3.30
CA LEU A 35 14.77 24.27 -4.29
C LEU A 35 14.15 23.54 -5.49
N VAL A 36 12.96 23.97 -5.93
CA VAL A 36 12.32 23.51 -7.16
C VAL A 36 12.19 24.67 -8.13
N ILE A 37 12.76 24.49 -9.32
CA ILE A 37 12.74 25.43 -10.45
C ILE A 37 11.80 24.88 -11.51
N GLY A 38 10.81 25.69 -11.91
CA GLY A 38 9.74 25.29 -12.84
C GLY A 38 8.54 24.68 -12.12
N LEU A 39 7.34 25.24 -12.33
CA LEU A 39 6.12 24.93 -11.57
C LEU A 39 4.91 24.66 -12.45
N ASP A 40 5.13 24.10 -13.64
CA ASP A 40 4.08 23.41 -14.38
C ASP A 40 3.60 22.13 -13.64
N GLY A 41 2.87 21.26 -14.32
CA GLY A 41 2.37 20.02 -13.71
C GLY A 41 3.46 19.09 -13.18
N LEU A 42 4.64 19.02 -13.80
CA LEU A 42 5.74 18.19 -13.33
C LEU A 42 6.34 18.77 -12.04
N GLY A 43 6.63 20.08 -12.06
CA GLY A 43 7.15 20.77 -10.88
C GLY A 43 6.20 20.70 -9.69
N GLN A 44 4.90 20.92 -9.92
CA GLN A 44 3.89 20.82 -8.87
C GLN A 44 3.80 19.41 -8.27
N GLU A 45 3.96 18.36 -9.08
CA GLU A 45 3.97 16.99 -8.60
C GLU A 45 5.17 16.70 -7.69
N VAL A 46 6.35 17.19 -8.06
CA VAL A 46 7.56 17.09 -7.22
C VAL A 46 7.32 17.80 -5.89
N VAL A 47 6.87 19.06 -5.92
CA VAL A 47 6.61 19.88 -4.72
C VAL A 47 5.58 19.20 -3.81
N LYS A 48 4.46 18.71 -4.36
CA LYS A 48 3.44 17.97 -3.60
C LYS A 48 4.06 16.83 -2.81
N ASN A 49 4.81 15.96 -3.49
CA ASN A 49 5.35 14.75 -2.87
C ASN A 49 6.42 15.06 -1.81
N ILE A 50 7.29 16.06 -2.01
CA ILE A 50 8.29 16.44 -1.00
C ILE A 50 7.67 17.19 0.19
N CYS A 51 6.63 17.99 -0.03
CA CYS A 51 5.86 18.62 1.06
C CYS A 51 5.18 17.57 1.92
N LEU A 52 4.50 16.60 1.31
CA LEU A 52 3.89 15.48 2.02
C LEU A 52 4.93 14.67 2.80
N ALA A 53 6.11 14.45 2.22
CA ALA A 53 7.21 13.72 2.85
C ALA A 53 7.79 14.42 4.09
N GLY A 54 7.56 15.71 4.29
CA GLY A 54 7.98 16.41 5.51
C GLY A 54 9.41 16.93 5.48
N VAL A 55 9.87 17.48 4.35
CA VAL A 55 11.13 18.24 4.29
C VAL A 55 11.04 19.56 5.07
N SER A 56 12.15 20.11 5.56
CA SER A 56 12.11 21.34 6.37
C SER A 56 11.56 22.54 5.59
N ARG A 57 12.10 22.76 4.40
CA ARG A 57 11.82 23.94 3.58
C ARG A 57 11.83 23.60 2.11
N VAL A 58 10.81 24.09 1.41
CA VAL A 58 10.72 24.04 -0.06
C VAL A 58 10.71 25.46 -0.61
N ALA A 59 11.77 25.82 -1.33
CA ALA A 59 11.84 27.06 -2.07
C ALA A 59 11.33 26.85 -3.50
N LEU A 60 10.52 27.78 -3.97
CA LEU A 60 9.89 27.77 -5.28
C LEU A 60 10.45 28.91 -6.13
N PHE A 61 10.79 28.63 -7.39
CA PHE A 61 11.19 29.66 -8.35
C PHE A 61 10.59 29.37 -9.73
N ASP A 62 9.68 30.24 -10.17
CA ASP A 62 9.14 30.27 -11.53
C ASP A 62 8.43 31.61 -11.78
N GLU A 63 9.18 32.60 -12.26
CA GLU A 63 8.68 33.95 -12.55
C GLU A 63 7.84 34.02 -13.84
N SER A 64 7.75 32.92 -14.60
CA SER A 64 6.89 32.88 -15.78
C SER A 64 5.42 33.03 -15.38
N THR A 65 4.60 33.59 -16.27
CA THR A 65 3.18 33.78 -16.00
C THR A 65 2.39 32.51 -16.31
N VAL A 66 1.37 32.22 -15.51
CA VAL A 66 0.40 31.14 -15.79
C VAL A 66 -0.30 31.44 -17.12
N ALA A 67 -0.11 30.55 -18.10
CA ALA A 67 -0.90 30.50 -19.32
C ALA A 67 -2.08 29.53 -19.15
N GLU A 68 -3.10 29.61 -20.00
CA GLU A 68 -4.23 28.68 -19.89
C GLU A 68 -3.80 27.22 -20.09
N GLU A 69 -2.85 26.97 -20.98
CA GLU A 69 -2.30 25.63 -21.23
C GLU A 69 -1.66 25.01 -19.97
N ASP A 70 -1.12 25.83 -19.06
CA ASP A 70 -0.53 25.33 -17.81
C ASP A 70 -1.57 24.65 -16.92
N LEU A 71 -2.85 25.03 -17.04
CA LEU A 71 -3.93 24.42 -16.28
C LEU A 71 -4.21 22.96 -16.72
N CYS A 72 -3.62 22.48 -17.83
CA CYS A 72 -3.76 21.09 -18.28
C CYS A 72 -3.20 20.09 -17.25
N THR A 73 -2.09 20.46 -16.61
CA THR A 73 -1.35 19.59 -15.68
C THR A 73 -0.99 20.29 -14.37
N GLY A 74 -0.91 21.61 -14.34
CA GLY A 74 -0.74 22.39 -13.11
C GLY A 74 -2.02 22.39 -12.28
N PHE A 75 -2.24 21.33 -11.50
CA PHE A 75 -3.47 21.06 -10.74
C PHE A 75 -3.78 22.09 -9.64
N TYR A 76 -2.82 22.95 -9.27
CA TYR A 76 -3.05 24.09 -8.38
C TYR A 76 -3.25 25.43 -9.09
N PHE A 77 -3.12 25.51 -10.40
CA PHE A 77 -3.53 26.69 -11.14
C PHE A 77 -5.05 26.75 -11.28
N ARG A 78 -5.59 27.98 -11.30
CA ARG A 78 -6.99 28.28 -11.60
C ARG A 78 -7.05 29.26 -12.76
N ARG A 79 -8.21 29.39 -13.41
CA ARG A 79 -8.44 30.43 -14.44
C ARG A 79 -8.16 31.83 -13.89
N SER A 80 -8.43 32.07 -12.61
CA SER A 80 -8.10 33.35 -11.93
C SER A 80 -6.61 33.62 -11.79
N ASP A 81 -5.76 32.62 -11.97
CA ASP A 81 -4.30 32.74 -11.84
C ASP A 81 -3.63 33.08 -13.18
N ILE A 82 -4.34 33.01 -14.31
CA ILE A 82 -3.81 33.33 -15.64
C ILE A 82 -3.22 34.75 -15.66
N GLY A 83 -2.00 34.86 -16.20
CA GLY A 83 -1.23 36.11 -16.26
C GLY A 83 -0.47 36.47 -14.98
N ARG A 84 -0.64 35.73 -13.87
CA ARG A 84 0.13 35.91 -12.64
C ARG A 84 1.38 35.02 -12.65
N PRO A 85 2.46 35.36 -11.92
CA PRO A 85 3.63 34.49 -11.76
C PRO A 85 3.23 33.11 -11.22
N LYS A 86 3.79 32.04 -11.78
CA LYS A 86 3.44 30.65 -11.44
C LYS A 86 3.73 30.34 -9.97
N ASP A 87 4.90 30.72 -9.49
CA ASP A 87 5.34 30.48 -8.10
C ASP A 87 4.42 31.14 -7.05
N VAL A 88 4.06 32.40 -7.24
CA VAL A 88 3.12 33.13 -6.38
C VAL A 88 1.72 32.50 -6.43
N SER A 89 1.31 32.00 -7.59
CA SER A 89 -0.03 31.43 -7.80
C SER A 89 -0.25 30.12 -7.05
N VAL A 90 0.80 29.32 -6.80
CA VAL A 90 0.67 28.02 -6.11
C VAL A 90 1.06 28.06 -4.63
N LEU A 91 1.75 29.12 -4.18
CA LEU A 91 2.36 29.24 -2.86
C LEU A 91 1.43 28.85 -1.71
N GLU A 92 0.26 29.49 -1.60
CA GLU A 92 -0.64 29.28 -0.46
C GLU A 92 -1.25 27.88 -0.44
N ARG A 93 -1.42 27.25 -1.61
CA ARG A 93 -1.95 25.88 -1.73
C ARG A 93 -0.92 24.85 -1.24
N PHE A 94 0.36 25.07 -1.52
CA PHE A 94 1.44 24.22 -0.98
C PHE A 94 1.70 24.47 0.50
N LYS A 95 1.66 25.72 0.98
CA LYS A 95 1.78 26.01 2.42
C LYS A 95 0.70 25.30 3.25
N ALA A 96 -0.53 25.24 2.74
CA ALA A 96 -1.65 24.59 3.43
C ALA A 96 -1.58 23.05 3.43
N MET A 97 -0.62 22.44 2.72
CA MET A 97 -0.53 20.98 2.56
C MET A 97 0.06 20.29 3.78
N ASN A 98 1.12 20.85 4.35
CA ASN A 98 1.81 20.27 5.50
C ASN A 98 2.37 21.38 6.39
N GLU A 99 1.83 21.52 7.60
CA GLU A 99 2.17 22.58 8.54
C GLU A 99 3.63 22.52 9.05
N TYR A 100 4.27 21.36 8.93
CA TYR A 100 5.67 21.18 9.30
C TYR A 100 6.65 21.66 8.22
N VAL A 101 6.16 21.93 7.00
CA VAL A 101 7.00 22.30 5.84
C VAL A 101 6.86 23.78 5.52
N SER A 102 7.98 24.50 5.57
CA SER A 102 8.02 25.91 5.16
C SER A 102 8.11 26.01 3.64
N VAL A 103 7.07 26.51 2.98
CA VAL A 103 7.07 26.78 1.53
C VAL A 103 7.21 28.28 1.27
N GLU A 104 8.20 28.67 0.45
CA GLU A 104 8.48 30.08 0.13
C GLU A 104 8.81 30.28 -1.36
N VAL A 105 8.46 31.45 -1.89
CA VAL A 105 8.92 31.90 -3.22
C VAL A 105 10.25 32.63 -3.04
N VAL A 106 11.23 32.30 -3.87
CA VAL A 106 12.54 32.97 -3.89
C VAL A 106 12.73 33.72 -5.20
N LYS A 107 13.60 34.73 -5.19
CA LYS A 107 14.06 35.37 -6.43
C LYS A 107 15.02 34.44 -7.17
N GLU A 108 15.30 34.75 -8.44
CA GLU A 108 16.31 34.02 -9.21
C GLU A 108 17.60 33.87 -8.39
N PRO A 109 17.93 32.64 -7.97
CA PRO A 109 19.04 32.44 -7.06
C PRO A 109 20.35 32.64 -7.81
N SER A 110 21.23 33.53 -7.36
CA SER A 110 22.55 33.73 -7.98
C SER A 110 23.53 32.58 -7.70
N THR A 111 23.31 31.84 -6.60
CA THR A 111 24.05 30.66 -6.14
C THR A 111 23.06 29.64 -5.57
N PHE A 112 23.45 28.37 -5.42
CA PHE A 112 22.65 27.35 -4.74
C PHE A 112 23.17 27.04 -3.32
N GLU A 113 24.06 27.89 -2.77
CA GLU A 113 24.52 27.78 -1.39
C GLU A 113 23.34 27.76 -0.39
N GLY A 114 23.38 26.78 0.51
CA GLY A 114 22.36 26.62 1.56
C GLY A 114 21.15 25.77 1.16
N TYR A 115 21.08 25.25 -0.06
CA TYR A 115 20.17 24.17 -0.45
C TYR A 115 20.89 22.82 -0.40
N ASP A 116 20.19 21.77 0.00
CA ASP A 116 20.72 20.39 -0.03
C ASP A 116 20.52 19.77 -1.41
N VAL A 117 19.38 20.05 -2.04
CA VAL A 117 19.00 19.56 -3.38
C VAL A 117 18.35 20.67 -4.19
N VAL A 118 18.74 20.80 -5.47
CA VAL A 118 18.01 21.58 -6.49
C VAL A 118 17.38 20.63 -7.49
N VAL A 119 16.09 20.82 -7.75
CA VAL A 119 15.33 20.12 -8.78
C VAL A 119 14.97 21.11 -9.89
N VAL A 120 15.28 20.76 -11.12
CA VAL A 120 14.98 21.56 -12.32
C VAL A 120 13.99 20.80 -13.20
N CYS A 121 12.80 21.36 -13.37
CA CYS A 121 11.68 20.74 -14.07
C CYS A 121 11.47 21.40 -15.44
N ASN A 122 11.33 20.58 -16.48
CA ASN A 122 10.99 20.97 -17.85
C ASN A 122 11.90 22.01 -18.54
N GLU A 123 13.08 22.25 -17.98
CA GLU A 123 14.15 22.99 -18.67
C GLU A 123 14.93 22.10 -19.64
N GLY A 124 15.34 22.65 -20.78
CA GLY A 124 16.12 21.94 -21.78
C GLY A 124 17.50 21.50 -21.30
N TYR A 125 18.09 20.52 -21.98
CA TYR A 125 19.40 19.94 -21.62
C TYR A 125 20.51 20.98 -21.40
N VAL A 126 20.57 22.03 -22.23
CA VAL A 126 21.58 23.10 -22.14
C VAL A 126 21.46 23.85 -20.81
N GLU A 127 20.24 24.24 -20.42
CA GLU A 127 19.99 24.95 -19.17
C GLU A 127 20.20 24.05 -17.95
N GLN A 128 19.78 22.78 -18.02
CA GLN A 128 20.08 21.81 -16.96
C GLN A 128 21.58 21.65 -16.74
N THR A 129 22.39 21.68 -17.82
CA THR A 129 23.85 21.58 -17.72
C THR A 129 24.43 22.77 -16.97
N ARG A 130 24.00 23.99 -17.32
CA ARG A 130 24.40 25.23 -16.63
C ARG A 130 24.03 25.20 -15.14
N MET A 131 22.83 24.73 -14.80
CA MET A 131 22.38 24.63 -13.42
C MET A 131 23.08 23.51 -12.64
N ASN A 132 23.39 22.38 -13.28
CA ASN A 132 24.15 21.30 -12.66
C ASN A 132 25.57 21.73 -12.27
N GLU A 133 26.26 22.46 -13.16
CA GLU A 133 27.59 23.02 -12.86
C GLU A 133 27.55 24.00 -11.67
N LYS A 134 26.52 24.84 -11.63
CA LYS A 134 26.28 25.75 -10.51
C LYS A 134 25.99 25.02 -9.21
N ALA A 135 25.24 23.91 -9.25
CA ALA A 135 24.98 23.07 -8.09
C ALA A 135 26.26 22.44 -7.55
N ARG A 136 27.10 21.89 -8.44
CA ARG A 136 28.44 21.38 -8.09
C ARG A 136 29.32 22.44 -7.44
N GLN A 137 29.36 23.65 -8.00
CA GLN A 137 30.13 24.77 -7.43
C GLN A 137 29.63 25.16 -6.04
N SER A 138 28.33 25.00 -5.78
CA SER A 138 27.69 25.32 -4.50
C SER A 138 27.71 24.16 -3.48
N GLY A 139 28.26 22.99 -3.85
CA GLY A 139 28.22 21.78 -3.01
C GLY A 139 26.81 21.19 -2.85
N CYS A 140 25.89 21.50 -3.76
CA CYS A 140 24.49 21.10 -3.73
C CYS A 140 24.25 19.90 -4.66
N MET A 141 23.35 18.98 -4.27
CA MET A 141 22.92 17.88 -5.13
C MET A 141 21.93 18.37 -6.18
N PHE A 142 21.91 17.72 -7.35
CA PHE A 142 21.14 18.16 -8.51
C PHE A 142 20.27 17.04 -9.09
N ILE A 143 19.03 17.39 -9.44
CA ILE A 143 18.13 16.56 -10.23
C ILE A 143 17.55 17.39 -11.38
N GLY A 144 17.73 16.92 -12.61
CA GLY A 144 17.10 17.51 -13.80
C GLY A 144 16.03 16.58 -14.35
N CYS A 145 14.87 17.10 -14.72
CA CYS A 145 13.78 16.27 -15.26
C CYS A 145 12.95 16.99 -16.32
N GLN A 146 12.39 16.23 -17.26
CA GLN A 146 11.54 16.75 -18.33
C GLN A 146 10.43 15.75 -18.68
N VAL A 147 9.27 16.28 -19.09
CA VAL A 147 8.16 15.58 -19.75
C VAL A 147 7.87 16.32 -21.06
N GLN A 148 7.99 15.60 -22.17
CA GLN A 148 7.68 16.08 -23.53
C GLN A 148 6.68 15.11 -24.15
N GLY A 149 5.39 15.43 -23.96
CA GLY A 149 4.27 14.57 -24.31
C GLY A 149 4.33 13.22 -23.60
N LEU A 150 4.41 12.13 -24.36
CA LEU A 150 4.51 10.77 -23.84
C LEU A 150 5.96 10.33 -23.59
N PHE A 151 6.94 11.24 -23.61
CA PHE A 151 8.34 10.96 -23.30
C PHE A 151 8.81 11.72 -22.08
N SER A 152 9.77 11.18 -21.36
CA SER A 152 10.38 11.86 -20.22
C SER A 152 11.86 11.53 -20.07
N GLN A 153 12.56 12.41 -19.36
CA GLN A 153 13.95 12.31 -18.99
C GLN A 153 14.10 12.65 -17.51
N VAL A 154 14.89 11.87 -16.78
CA VAL A 154 15.37 12.20 -15.43
C VAL A 154 16.89 12.02 -15.40
N PHE A 155 17.58 12.94 -14.74
CA PHE A 155 19.01 12.91 -14.49
C PHE A 155 19.30 13.23 -13.01
N CYS A 156 20.16 12.44 -12.38
CA CYS A 156 20.61 12.67 -11.00
C CYS A 156 22.13 12.87 -10.92
N ASP A 157 22.53 13.85 -10.11
CA ASP A 157 23.92 14.12 -9.77
C ASP A 157 24.06 14.54 -8.31
N PHE A 158 24.49 13.61 -7.45
CA PHE A 158 24.63 13.85 -6.00
C PHE A 158 26.07 14.10 -5.56
N GLY A 159 26.96 14.46 -6.50
CA GLY A 159 28.36 14.72 -6.17
C GLY A 159 29.29 13.54 -6.43
N ALA A 160 30.60 13.78 -6.28
CA ALA A 160 31.61 12.74 -6.50
C ALA A 160 31.67 11.71 -5.36
N GLU A 161 31.17 12.07 -4.17
CA GLU A 161 31.26 11.30 -2.93
C GLU A 161 29.89 11.29 -2.21
N PHE A 162 28.90 10.59 -2.78
CA PHE A 162 27.60 10.40 -2.13
C PHE A 162 27.62 9.13 -1.28
N ILE A 163 27.26 9.21 0.00
CA ILE A 163 27.21 8.04 0.89
C ILE A 163 25.76 7.55 1.00
N CYS A 164 25.48 6.34 0.53
CA CYS A 164 24.23 5.63 0.74
C CYS A 164 24.36 4.70 1.94
N VAL A 165 23.62 4.94 3.03
CA VAL A 165 23.75 4.17 4.28
C VAL A 165 23.00 2.83 4.24
N ASP A 166 21.94 2.75 3.46
CA ASP A 166 21.13 1.55 3.28
C ASP A 166 20.59 1.55 1.85
N ARG A 167 21.00 0.56 1.06
CA ARG A 167 20.74 0.51 -0.39
C ARG A 167 19.35 0.04 -0.75
N THR A 168 18.70 -0.73 0.13
CA THR A 168 17.46 -1.43 -0.21
C THR A 168 16.28 -1.01 0.67
N GLY A 169 16.56 -0.55 1.89
CA GLY A 169 15.51 -0.30 2.88
C GLY A 169 14.90 -1.56 3.50
N GLU A 170 15.37 -2.73 3.10
CA GLU A 170 14.93 -4.00 3.68
C GLU A 170 15.49 -4.13 5.09
N ILE A 171 14.65 -4.64 5.99
CA ILE A 171 15.02 -4.87 7.39
C ILE A 171 16.27 -5.77 7.42
N PRO A 172 17.30 -5.43 8.22
CA PRO A 172 18.47 -6.28 8.38
C PRO A 172 18.06 -7.69 8.76
N VAL A 173 18.57 -8.66 8.02
CA VAL A 173 18.20 -10.06 8.22
C VAL A 173 18.76 -10.56 9.55
N SER A 174 17.92 -11.20 10.36
CA SER A 174 18.33 -11.82 11.62
C SER A 174 17.71 -13.20 11.77
N GLY A 175 18.38 -14.09 12.50
CA GLY A 175 17.86 -15.44 12.74
C GLY A 175 18.61 -16.18 13.83
N MET A 176 18.09 -17.35 14.20
CA MET A 176 18.69 -18.20 15.21
C MET A 176 19.66 -19.19 14.58
N ILE A 177 20.79 -19.38 15.24
CA ILE A 177 21.84 -20.31 14.86
C ILE A 177 21.57 -21.65 15.55
N ASN A 178 21.54 -22.73 14.79
CA ASN A 178 21.55 -24.09 15.34
C ASN A 178 22.95 -24.45 15.84
N ASP A 179 23.95 -24.32 14.97
CA ASP A 179 25.35 -24.60 15.27
C ASP A 179 26.32 -23.84 14.36
N ILE A 180 27.55 -23.69 14.83
CA ILE A 180 28.71 -23.30 14.02
C ILE A 180 29.73 -24.43 14.12
N SER A 181 30.11 -25.02 13.00
CA SER A 181 31.07 -26.12 12.92
C SER A 181 32.53 -25.64 13.09
N CYS A 182 33.46 -26.59 13.29
CA CYS A 182 34.89 -26.27 13.36
C CYS A 182 35.48 -25.73 12.04
N GLU A 183 34.78 -25.93 10.92
CA GLU A 183 35.12 -25.40 9.60
C GLU A 183 34.50 -24.01 9.33
N GLY A 184 33.80 -23.45 10.33
CA GLY A 184 33.14 -22.15 10.21
C GLY A 184 31.84 -22.20 9.42
N VAL A 185 31.18 -23.36 9.33
CA VAL A 185 29.86 -23.47 8.70
C VAL A 185 28.82 -23.16 9.77
N MET A 186 28.08 -22.05 9.59
CA MET A 186 26.93 -21.68 10.40
C MET A 186 25.67 -22.28 9.79
N THR A 187 24.94 -23.06 10.57
CA THR A 187 23.65 -23.64 10.20
C THR A 187 22.54 -22.94 10.99
N VAL A 188 21.49 -22.47 10.32
CA VAL A 188 20.30 -21.90 11.00
C VAL A 188 19.38 -23.01 11.50
N VAL A 189 18.46 -22.67 12.41
CA VAL A 189 17.49 -23.63 12.97
C VAL A 189 16.58 -24.23 11.88
N ASP A 190 16.15 -25.47 12.08
CA ASP A 190 15.21 -26.18 11.19
C ASP A 190 14.00 -25.31 10.82
N GLU A 191 13.57 -25.40 9.56
CA GLU A 191 12.49 -24.61 8.94
C GLU A 191 12.78 -23.11 8.74
N GLN A 192 13.91 -22.58 9.22
CA GLN A 192 14.36 -21.22 8.91
C GLN A 192 15.29 -21.18 7.69
N ARG A 193 15.23 -20.08 6.94
CA ARG A 193 16.25 -19.74 5.93
C ARG A 193 17.08 -18.58 6.44
N HIS A 194 18.37 -18.55 6.13
CA HIS A 194 19.22 -17.44 6.55
C HIS A 194 18.90 -16.14 5.80
N ASN A 195 18.42 -16.19 4.55
CA ASN A 195 18.13 -15.04 3.66
C ASN A 195 19.28 -14.02 3.46
N LEU A 196 20.48 -14.32 3.94
CA LEU A 196 21.73 -13.62 3.62
C LEU A 196 22.20 -13.90 2.18
N GLU A 197 22.93 -12.95 1.62
CA GLU A 197 23.63 -13.06 0.34
C GLU A 197 25.15 -13.18 0.54
N ASP A 198 25.89 -13.56 -0.51
CA ASP A 198 27.34 -13.59 -0.46
C ASP A 198 27.91 -12.22 -0.09
N MET A 199 28.94 -12.20 0.76
CA MET A 199 29.62 -11.00 1.27
C MET A 199 28.82 -10.18 2.28
N ASP A 200 27.60 -10.59 2.65
CA ASP A 200 26.91 -10.00 3.79
C ASP A 200 27.77 -10.10 5.05
N ILE A 201 27.64 -9.09 5.91
CA ILE A 201 28.30 -9.05 7.21
C ILE A 201 27.23 -9.34 8.24
N ILE A 202 27.51 -10.26 9.16
CA ILE A 202 26.65 -10.55 10.30
C ILE A 202 27.39 -10.28 11.61
N LYS A 203 26.64 -9.91 12.64
CA LYS A 203 27.08 -9.91 14.03
C LYS A 203 26.46 -11.11 14.74
N VAL A 204 27.28 -11.90 15.43
CA VAL A 204 26.80 -13.01 16.26
C VAL A 204 26.58 -12.53 17.69
N THR A 205 25.47 -12.96 18.30
CA THR A 205 25.11 -12.68 19.69
C THR A 205 24.51 -13.92 20.34
N GLN A 206 24.32 -13.91 21.66
CA GLN A 206 23.83 -15.06 22.43
C GLN A 206 24.65 -16.34 22.25
N CYS A 207 25.94 -16.18 21.95
CA CYS A 207 26.87 -17.27 21.73
C CYS A 207 28.18 -16.93 22.43
N GLU A 208 28.45 -17.52 23.60
CA GLU A 208 29.55 -17.13 24.49
C GLU A 208 30.91 -17.03 23.78
N GLU A 209 31.22 -17.96 22.87
CA GLU A 209 32.48 -17.98 22.12
C GLU A 209 32.59 -16.85 21.07
N TYR A 210 31.45 -16.45 20.50
CA TYR A 210 31.37 -15.54 19.36
C TYR A 210 30.61 -14.25 19.66
N GLU A 211 30.41 -13.94 20.94
CA GLU A 211 29.58 -12.83 21.40
C GLU A 211 30.08 -11.49 20.86
N GLY A 212 29.23 -10.81 20.11
CA GLY A 212 29.50 -9.51 19.52
C GLY A 212 30.52 -9.52 18.38
N LYS A 213 30.99 -10.68 17.92
CA LYS A 213 31.94 -10.79 16.80
C LYS A 213 31.24 -10.65 15.46
N TYR A 214 31.97 -10.15 14.47
CA TYR A 214 31.49 -9.94 13.12
C TYR A 214 32.09 -10.94 12.15
N PHE A 215 31.27 -11.40 11.21
CA PHE A 215 31.65 -12.36 10.20
C PHE A 215 31.14 -11.94 8.84
N ARG A 216 31.97 -12.14 7.82
CA ARG A 216 31.55 -12.12 6.43
C ARG A 216 31.03 -13.51 6.07
N VAL A 217 29.96 -13.57 5.30
CA VAL A 217 29.30 -14.83 4.94
C VAL A 217 29.49 -15.19 3.47
N LYS A 218 29.57 -16.50 3.21
CA LYS A 218 29.44 -17.08 1.88
C LYS A 218 28.34 -18.14 1.90
N VAL A 219 27.33 -17.97 1.07
CA VAL A 219 26.17 -18.85 0.99
C VAL A 219 26.57 -20.22 0.46
N MET A 220 26.18 -21.27 1.18
CA MET A 220 26.40 -22.66 0.76
C MET A 220 25.09 -23.35 0.37
N SER A 221 24.03 -23.07 1.11
CA SER A 221 22.65 -23.51 0.85
C SER A 221 21.70 -22.57 1.58
N PRO A 222 20.37 -22.57 1.33
CA PRO A 222 19.42 -21.66 2.00
C PRO A 222 19.41 -21.70 3.54
N ILE A 223 20.04 -22.70 4.16
CA ILE A 223 20.13 -22.91 5.60
C ILE A 223 21.57 -22.86 6.15
N GLN A 224 22.58 -22.75 5.28
CA GLN A 224 23.99 -22.80 5.68
C GLN A 224 24.83 -21.73 4.99
N VAL A 225 25.67 -21.07 5.78
CA VAL A 225 26.68 -20.14 5.29
C VAL A 225 28.04 -20.47 5.88
N LYS A 226 29.12 -20.24 5.12
CA LYS A 226 30.48 -20.28 5.62
C LYS A 226 30.86 -18.90 6.17
N LEU A 227 31.51 -18.86 7.32
CA LEU A 227 31.92 -17.65 8.02
C LEU A 227 33.41 -17.36 7.83
N GLN A 228 33.75 -16.08 7.73
CA GLN A 228 35.11 -15.55 7.79
C GLN A 228 35.13 -14.40 8.81
N ALA A 229 36.04 -14.44 9.78
CA ALA A 229 36.11 -13.39 10.79
C ALA A 229 36.50 -12.05 10.15
N VAL A 230 35.89 -10.96 10.63
CA VAL A 230 36.24 -9.61 10.19
C VAL A 230 36.52 -8.73 11.41
N ASP A 231 37.66 -8.05 11.39
CA ASP A 231 38.01 -7.10 12.44
C ASP A 231 37.12 -5.85 12.39
N GLY A 232 36.79 -5.28 13.55
CA GLY A 232 35.95 -4.08 13.66
C GLY A 232 36.45 -2.85 12.87
N VAL A 233 37.75 -2.80 12.53
CA VAL A 233 38.37 -1.73 11.72
C VAL A 233 38.24 -1.98 10.22
N ARG A 234 38.08 -3.25 9.80
CA ARG A 234 38.05 -3.71 8.40
C ARG A 234 36.68 -4.26 7.97
N LEU A 235 35.63 -3.96 8.74
CA LEU A 235 34.27 -4.47 8.53
C LEU A 235 33.83 -4.37 7.06
N PHE A 236 34.21 -3.29 6.38
CA PHE A 236 33.74 -2.98 5.02
C PHE A 236 34.83 -3.09 3.94
N ASP A 237 36.02 -3.59 4.27
CA ASP A 237 37.08 -3.83 3.30
C ASP A 237 36.67 -4.94 2.31
N GLU A 238 36.97 -4.73 1.04
CA GLU A 238 36.67 -5.68 -0.04
C GLU A 238 37.81 -6.68 -0.18
N GLU A 239 37.83 -7.69 0.70
CA GLU A 239 38.67 -8.86 0.47
C GLU A 239 38.07 -9.71 -0.66
N THR A 240 38.84 -9.94 -1.72
CA THR A 240 38.42 -10.72 -2.90
C THR A 240 38.48 -12.24 -2.70
N GLU A 241 39.09 -12.71 -1.61
CA GLU A 241 39.27 -14.14 -1.32
C GLU A 241 38.78 -14.51 0.08
N PHE A 242 37.91 -15.51 0.14
CA PHE A 242 37.41 -16.11 1.38
C PHE A 242 38.48 -17.06 1.93
N LYS A 243 39.08 -16.73 3.08
CA LYS A 243 40.16 -17.52 3.67
C LYS A 243 39.60 -18.62 4.57
N GLU A 244 40.27 -19.77 4.62
CA GLU A 244 39.93 -20.82 5.57
C GLU A 244 40.46 -20.48 6.96
N GLU A 245 39.56 -20.53 7.94
CA GLU A 245 39.84 -20.24 9.34
C GLU A 245 39.33 -21.40 10.21
N LYS A 246 39.98 -21.60 11.36
CA LYS A 246 39.54 -22.62 12.32
C LYS A 246 38.58 -22.01 13.32
N PHE A 247 37.43 -22.65 13.47
CA PHE A 247 36.40 -22.29 14.44
C PHE A 247 36.36 -23.33 15.56
N LYS A 248 35.82 -22.93 16.71
CA LYS A 248 35.43 -23.82 17.79
C LYS A 248 33.97 -24.17 17.57
N ALA A 249 33.66 -25.48 17.58
CA ALA A 249 32.30 -25.93 17.40
C ALA A 249 31.42 -25.46 18.56
N VAL A 250 30.29 -24.83 18.24
CA VAL A 250 29.31 -24.33 19.22
C VAL A 250 27.89 -24.63 18.76
N TYR A 251 26.96 -24.75 19.71
CA TYR A 251 25.54 -24.88 19.47
C TYR A 251 24.83 -23.63 19.99
N GLY A 252 23.85 -23.13 19.24
CA GLY A 252 23.08 -21.95 19.60
C GLY A 252 23.78 -20.61 19.31
N GLY A 253 22.97 -19.56 19.36
CA GLY A 253 23.36 -18.19 19.05
C GLY A 253 22.31 -17.52 18.17
N ASP A 254 22.48 -16.22 17.95
CA ASP A 254 21.70 -15.42 17.01
C ASP A 254 22.65 -14.68 16.08
N PHE A 255 22.21 -14.39 14.85
CA PHE A 255 22.92 -13.51 13.94
C PHE A 255 22.06 -12.31 13.52
N GLU A 256 22.70 -11.19 13.20
CA GLU A 256 22.07 -9.99 12.67
C GLU A 256 22.95 -9.37 11.57
N GLN A 257 22.39 -9.20 10.37
CA GLN A 257 23.03 -8.55 9.24
C GLN A 257 23.40 -7.10 9.57
N GLN A 258 24.59 -6.68 9.16
CA GLN A 258 25.08 -5.31 9.27
C GLN A 258 25.12 -4.70 7.86
N LYS A 259 24.28 -3.69 7.61
CA LYS A 259 24.24 -3.02 6.31
C LYS A 259 25.52 -2.19 6.11
N LYS A 260 26.19 -2.38 4.97
CA LYS A 260 27.41 -1.64 4.58
C LYS A 260 27.02 -0.32 3.88
N PRO A 261 27.44 0.84 4.41
CA PRO A 261 27.36 2.09 3.68
C PRO A 261 28.18 2.01 2.39
N THR A 262 27.63 2.53 1.29
CA THR A 262 28.27 2.48 -0.03
C THR A 262 28.49 3.90 -0.54
N MET A 263 29.70 4.18 -1.02
CA MET A 263 30.00 5.44 -1.71
C MET A 263 29.64 5.30 -3.19
N ILE A 264 28.86 6.25 -3.70
CA ILE A 264 28.41 6.32 -5.09
C ILE A 264 28.97 7.62 -5.68
N SER A 265 29.61 7.51 -6.84
CA SER A 265 30.20 8.66 -7.52
C SER A 265 29.39 9.04 -8.76
N PHE A 266 28.94 10.29 -8.81
CA PHE A 266 28.18 10.83 -9.92
C PHE A 266 29.10 11.67 -10.82
N LYS A 267 28.88 11.58 -12.13
CA LYS A 267 29.47 12.49 -13.12
C LYS A 267 28.59 13.73 -13.28
N PRO A 268 29.19 14.92 -13.50
CA PRO A 268 28.42 16.11 -13.89
C PRO A 268 27.74 15.89 -15.24
N LEU A 269 26.63 16.58 -15.48
CA LEU A 269 25.79 16.43 -16.66
C LEU A 269 26.57 16.66 -17.96
N SER A 270 27.45 17.68 -17.98
CA SER A 270 28.32 18.01 -19.11
C SER A 270 29.25 16.88 -19.55
N VAL A 271 29.53 15.92 -18.66
CA VAL A 271 30.33 14.72 -18.97
C VAL A 271 29.42 13.51 -19.20
N ALA A 272 28.36 13.38 -18.41
CA ALA A 272 27.46 12.23 -18.45
C ALA A 272 26.68 12.13 -19.77
N VAL A 273 26.40 13.26 -20.46
CA VAL A 273 25.64 13.27 -21.71
C VAL A 273 26.33 12.50 -22.85
N GLU A 274 27.66 12.55 -22.93
CA GLU A 274 28.39 11.94 -24.05
C GLU A 274 28.41 10.41 -23.93
N ASN A 275 28.39 9.90 -22.70
CA ASN A 275 28.40 8.47 -22.39
C ASN A 275 27.40 8.19 -21.25
N PRO A 276 26.09 8.18 -21.55
CA PRO A 276 25.05 8.16 -20.53
C PRO A 276 24.93 6.77 -19.89
N GLY A 277 25.01 6.73 -18.55
CA GLY A 277 24.57 5.57 -17.78
C GLY A 277 23.05 5.58 -17.67
N ILE A 278 22.39 4.84 -18.57
CA ILE A 278 20.92 4.81 -18.67
C ILE A 278 20.36 3.59 -17.94
N LEU A 279 19.46 3.84 -17.00
CA LEU A 279 18.57 2.82 -16.46
C LEU A 279 17.53 2.46 -17.53
N GLY A 280 17.60 1.22 -18.05
CA GLY A 280 16.63 0.72 -19.03
C GLY A 280 15.33 0.27 -18.37
N PHE A 281 14.21 0.61 -19.00
CA PHE A 281 12.91 -0.01 -18.76
C PHE A 281 12.88 -1.38 -19.51
N ASN A 282 12.61 -2.49 -18.82
CA ASN A 282 12.41 -3.86 -19.38
C ASN A 282 13.62 -4.69 -19.86
N TYR A 283 14.83 -4.53 -19.32
CA TYR A 283 16.04 -5.34 -19.63
C TYR A 283 16.48 -5.41 -21.11
N GLU A 284 15.67 -4.96 -22.07
CA GLU A 284 15.94 -4.94 -23.50
C GLU A 284 15.89 -3.50 -24.06
N VAL A 285 16.71 -3.30 -25.09
CA VAL A 285 16.83 -2.11 -25.96
C VAL A 285 17.59 -0.90 -25.39
N GLY A 286 18.88 -1.10 -25.10
CA GLY A 286 19.83 0.00 -24.88
C GLY A 286 19.86 1.03 -26.01
N GLU A 287 19.59 0.62 -27.26
CA GLU A 287 19.62 1.51 -28.42
C GLU A 287 18.42 2.46 -28.49
N ARG A 288 17.20 1.99 -28.20
CA ARG A 288 15.99 2.82 -28.16
C ARG A 288 16.10 3.92 -27.12
N ASN A 289 16.59 3.58 -25.93
CA ASN A 289 16.81 4.57 -24.86
C ASN A 289 17.92 5.56 -25.24
N LEU A 290 18.96 5.11 -25.95
CA LEU A 290 19.99 5.99 -26.49
C LEU A 290 19.44 6.94 -27.57
N VAL A 291 18.50 6.49 -28.40
CA VAL A 291 17.79 7.35 -29.37
C VAL A 291 16.97 8.42 -28.64
N ILE A 292 16.19 8.03 -27.62
CA ILE A 292 15.41 8.98 -26.80
C ILE A 292 16.32 9.98 -26.10
N HIS A 293 17.43 9.52 -25.52
CA HIS A 293 18.47 10.39 -24.95
C HIS A 293 18.91 11.45 -25.96
N LYS A 294 19.28 11.01 -27.18
CA LYS A 294 19.67 11.91 -28.27
C LYS A 294 18.55 12.85 -28.69
N CYS A 295 17.28 12.43 -28.64
CA CYS A 295 16.15 13.30 -28.92
C CYS A 295 16.09 14.47 -27.94
N PHE A 296 16.23 14.22 -26.64
CA PHE A 296 16.26 15.29 -25.64
C PHE A 296 17.46 16.24 -25.81
N VAL A 297 18.64 15.70 -26.17
CA VAL A 297 19.82 16.53 -26.48
C VAL A 297 19.55 17.44 -27.69
N VAL A 298 19.03 16.88 -28.79
CA VAL A 298 18.70 17.63 -30.01
C VAL A 298 17.61 18.66 -29.75
N LEU A 299 16.62 18.34 -28.91
CA LEU A 299 15.57 19.29 -28.52
C LEU A 299 16.15 20.49 -27.80
N GLY A 300 17.05 20.27 -26.84
CA GLY A 300 17.73 21.36 -26.12
C GLY A 300 18.50 22.29 -27.07
N GLU A 301 19.28 21.72 -27.99
CA GLU A 301 20.02 22.49 -29.00
C GLU A 301 19.09 23.24 -29.97
N TYR A 302 18.00 22.60 -30.38
CA TYR A 302 17.02 23.21 -31.29
C TYR A 302 16.37 24.43 -30.65
N ILE A 303 15.89 24.29 -29.40
CA ILE A 303 15.25 25.38 -28.65
C ILE A 303 16.26 26.50 -28.41
N GLU A 304 17.51 26.19 -28.10
CA GLU A 304 18.55 27.21 -27.92
C GLU A 304 18.75 28.06 -29.19
N GLN A 305 18.76 27.42 -30.36
CA GLN A 305 18.99 28.07 -31.66
C GLN A 305 17.77 28.80 -32.20
N HIS A 306 16.57 28.21 -32.10
CA HIS A 306 15.37 28.70 -32.78
C HIS A 306 14.37 29.41 -31.84
N LYS A 307 14.53 29.26 -30.52
CA LYS A 307 13.63 29.82 -29.49
C LYS A 307 12.16 29.44 -29.67
N GLN A 308 11.88 28.31 -30.32
CA GLN A 308 10.54 27.76 -30.55
C GLN A 308 10.57 26.23 -30.48
N MET A 309 9.39 25.61 -30.33
CA MET A 309 9.24 24.16 -30.41
C MET A 309 9.31 23.69 -31.87
N PRO A 310 9.97 22.55 -32.17
CA PRO A 310 10.03 22.01 -33.52
C PRO A 310 8.71 21.30 -33.89
N SER A 311 8.37 21.28 -35.18
CA SER A 311 7.44 20.27 -35.70
C SER A 311 8.11 18.90 -35.84
N GLY A 312 7.32 17.84 -36.00
CA GLY A 312 7.84 16.48 -36.20
C GLY A 312 8.80 16.32 -37.38
N GLU A 313 8.51 16.98 -38.51
CA GLU A 313 9.37 16.90 -39.71
C GLU A 313 10.66 17.71 -39.56
N GLU A 314 10.57 18.92 -38.97
CA GLU A 314 11.73 19.74 -38.66
C GLU A 314 12.66 19.02 -37.68
N PHE A 315 12.09 18.43 -36.62
CA PHE A 315 12.83 17.68 -35.62
C PHE A 315 13.54 16.48 -36.26
N LEU A 316 12.84 15.67 -37.06
CA LEU A 316 13.43 14.54 -37.76
C LEU A 316 14.59 14.98 -38.67
N SER A 317 14.41 16.07 -39.42
CA SER A 317 15.45 16.61 -40.30
C SER A 317 16.72 16.99 -39.53
N VAL A 318 16.56 17.72 -38.41
CA VAL A 318 17.67 18.14 -37.55
C VAL A 318 18.34 16.93 -36.89
N PHE A 319 17.55 15.99 -36.36
CA PHE A 319 18.07 14.78 -35.73
C PHE A 319 18.89 13.94 -36.72
N VAL A 320 18.35 13.66 -37.91
CA VAL A 320 19.01 12.81 -38.93
C VAL A 320 20.28 13.47 -39.46
N LYS A 321 20.32 14.81 -39.54
CA LYS A 321 21.54 15.54 -39.90
C LYS A 321 22.68 15.31 -38.91
N LYS A 322 22.37 15.16 -37.61
CA LYS A 322 23.35 14.94 -36.54
C LYS A 322 23.66 13.46 -36.28
N TYR A 323 22.64 12.61 -36.32
CA TYR A 323 22.67 11.22 -35.90
C TYR A 323 22.13 10.27 -36.98
N ARG A 324 22.65 10.41 -38.21
CA ARG A 324 22.22 9.65 -39.39
C ARG A 324 22.17 8.13 -39.20
N SER A 325 23.03 7.58 -38.34
CA SER A 325 23.09 6.14 -38.05
C SER A 325 21.82 5.58 -37.42
N HIS A 326 20.96 6.40 -36.81
CA HIS A 326 19.74 5.95 -36.11
C HIS A 326 18.45 6.19 -36.92
N PHE A 327 18.55 6.31 -38.25
CA PHE A 327 17.39 6.57 -39.11
C PHE A 327 16.33 5.46 -39.06
N GLU A 328 16.70 4.23 -38.68
CA GLU A 328 15.73 3.13 -38.50
C GLU A 328 14.66 3.43 -37.44
N PHE A 329 14.92 4.35 -36.51
CA PHE A 329 13.98 4.83 -35.50
C PHE A 329 13.18 6.06 -35.96
N GLU A 330 13.10 6.35 -37.26
CA GLU A 330 12.46 7.57 -37.77
C GLU A 330 11.03 7.78 -37.27
N GLY A 331 10.26 6.70 -37.08
CA GLY A 331 8.91 6.77 -36.53
C GLY A 331 8.89 7.31 -35.11
N LEU A 332 9.77 6.78 -34.25
CA LEU A 332 9.94 7.22 -32.85
C LEU A 332 10.42 8.68 -32.79
N ILE A 333 11.43 9.03 -33.59
CA ILE A 333 12.02 10.37 -33.64
C ILE A 333 10.99 11.41 -34.10
N ARG A 334 10.22 11.08 -35.14
CA ARG A 334 9.15 11.94 -35.66
C ARG A 334 8.03 12.11 -34.63
N GLN A 335 7.64 11.03 -33.94
CA GLN A 335 6.64 11.08 -32.87
C GLN A 335 7.12 11.94 -31.69
N PHE A 336 8.38 11.82 -31.28
CA PHE A 336 8.98 12.71 -30.28
C PHE A 336 8.85 14.19 -30.69
N GLY A 337 9.25 14.52 -31.92
CA GLY A 337 9.15 15.89 -32.45
C GLY A 337 7.71 16.42 -32.50
N ARG A 338 6.72 15.57 -32.86
CA ARG A 338 5.29 15.96 -32.88
C ARG A 338 4.74 16.30 -31.50
N GLN A 339 5.30 15.71 -30.45
CA GLN A 339 4.79 15.80 -29.08
C GLN A 339 5.56 16.80 -28.21
N CYS A 340 6.57 17.49 -28.76
CA CYS A 340 7.32 18.54 -28.07
C CYS A 340 6.37 19.66 -27.59
N GLY A 341 6.49 20.06 -26.32
CA GLY A 341 5.57 21.00 -25.68
C GLY A 341 4.19 20.44 -25.34
N GLY A 342 3.94 19.15 -25.59
CA GLY A 342 2.79 18.42 -25.06
C GLY A 342 3.02 18.01 -23.60
N MET A 343 1.94 17.85 -22.84
CA MET A 343 2.00 17.35 -21.46
C MET A 343 0.74 16.55 -21.12
N LEU A 344 0.89 15.54 -20.27
CA LEU A 344 -0.22 14.79 -19.68
C LEU A 344 -0.01 14.60 -18.19
N MET A 345 -1.07 14.75 -17.40
CA MET A 345 -0.98 14.63 -15.94
C MET A 345 -0.48 13.24 -15.47
N PRO A 346 -0.88 12.11 -16.08
CA PRO A 346 -0.31 10.80 -15.73
C PRO A 346 1.21 10.72 -15.93
N MET A 347 1.77 11.34 -16.98
CA MET A 347 3.22 11.41 -17.18
C MET A 347 3.89 12.24 -16.09
N CYS A 348 3.32 13.41 -15.74
CA CYS A 348 3.78 14.23 -14.62
C CYS A 348 3.74 13.45 -13.29
N SER A 349 2.71 12.64 -13.05
CA SER A 349 2.58 11.78 -11.86
C SER A 349 3.65 10.70 -11.77
N VAL A 350 3.94 10.01 -12.88
CA VAL A 350 5.02 9.00 -12.93
C VAL A 350 6.38 9.65 -12.66
N VAL A 351 6.72 10.71 -13.39
CA VAL A 351 8.04 11.32 -13.31
C VAL A 351 8.20 12.11 -12.02
N GLY A 352 7.19 12.87 -11.60
CA GLY A 352 7.20 13.66 -10.38
C GLY A 352 7.26 12.81 -9.12
N GLY A 353 6.54 11.68 -9.08
CA GLY A 353 6.65 10.71 -7.98
C GLY A 353 8.03 10.07 -7.90
N PHE A 354 8.61 9.69 -9.05
CA PHE A 354 9.98 9.16 -9.14
C PHE A 354 11.03 10.19 -8.69
N VAL A 355 10.99 11.40 -9.24
CA VAL A 355 11.92 12.50 -8.92
C VAL A 355 11.82 12.88 -7.45
N ALA A 356 10.61 12.98 -6.90
CA ALA A 356 10.43 13.25 -5.48
C ALA A 356 11.06 12.14 -4.63
N GLN A 357 10.96 10.86 -5.03
CA GLN A 357 11.69 9.80 -4.31
C GLN A 357 13.20 10.03 -4.40
N GLU A 358 13.76 10.38 -5.55
CA GLU A 358 15.20 10.69 -5.69
C GLU A 358 15.64 11.86 -4.79
N VAL A 359 14.79 12.88 -4.61
CA VAL A 359 15.02 13.93 -3.60
C VAL A 359 15.13 13.33 -2.20
N LEU A 360 14.21 12.41 -1.82
CA LEU A 360 14.25 11.75 -0.51
C LEU A 360 15.49 10.87 -0.33
N LYS A 361 15.97 10.22 -1.41
CA LYS A 361 17.23 9.46 -1.37
C LYS A 361 18.42 10.37 -1.11
N ALA A 362 18.49 11.48 -1.84
CA ALA A 362 19.55 12.47 -1.71
C ALA A 362 19.65 12.99 -0.26
N ILE A 363 18.54 13.45 0.32
CA ILE A 363 18.56 14.05 1.67
C ILE A 363 18.54 13.02 2.81
N GLY A 364 17.94 11.85 2.60
CA GLY A 364 17.87 10.78 3.60
C GLY A 364 19.14 9.93 3.65
N SER A 365 19.96 9.95 2.59
CA SER A 365 21.07 9.02 2.35
C SER A 365 20.64 7.55 2.32
N LYS A 366 19.35 7.28 2.10
CA LYS A 366 18.73 5.96 2.13
C LYS A 366 18.20 5.61 0.74
N PHE A 367 18.24 4.33 0.42
CA PHE A 367 17.92 3.71 -0.86
C PHE A 367 18.96 3.99 -1.95
N THR A 368 19.00 3.11 -2.96
CA THR A 368 19.94 3.25 -4.08
C THR A 368 19.43 4.33 -5.04
N PRO A 369 20.18 5.44 -5.23
CA PRO A 369 19.80 6.50 -6.15
C PRO A 369 19.92 6.09 -7.62
N LEU A 370 19.21 6.79 -8.49
CA LEU A 370 19.37 6.66 -9.94
C LEU A 370 20.78 7.09 -10.35
N GLN A 371 21.53 6.22 -11.06
CA GLN A 371 22.87 6.52 -11.56
C GLN A 371 22.95 6.20 -13.07
N GLN A 372 22.70 7.13 -13.99
CA GLN A 372 22.37 8.55 -13.75
C GLN A 372 21.18 9.05 -14.55
N PHE A 373 20.85 8.42 -15.68
CA PHE A 373 19.71 8.78 -16.51
C PHE A 373 18.61 7.74 -16.44
N PHE A 374 17.37 8.20 -16.44
CA PHE A 374 16.19 7.36 -16.63
C PHE A 374 15.31 7.98 -17.71
N TYR A 375 14.88 7.15 -18.65
CA TYR A 375 13.93 7.51 -19.70
C TYR A 375 12.71 6.63 -19.54
N PHE A 376 11.54 7.27 -19.49
CA PHE A 376 10.25 6.61 -19.49
C PHE A 376 9.41 7.21 -20.62
N ASP A 377 8.72 6.34 -21.34
CA ASP A 377 7.76 6.76 -22.35
C ASP A 377 6.54 5.86 -22.36
N ALA A 378 5.43 6.40 -22.83
CA ALA A 378 4.13 5.73 -22.90
C ALA A 378 3.56 5.78 -24.32
N ILE A 379 4.41 5.64 -25.35
CA ILE A 379 3.99 5.75 -26.75
C ILE A 379 2.89 4.75 -27.12
N ASP A 380 2.85 3.60 -26.44
CA ASP A 380 1.85 2.54 -26.63
C ASP A 380 0.42 2.97 -26.24
N VAL A 381 0.24 4.16 -25.64
CA VAL A 381 -1.08 4.77 -25.43
C VAL A 381 -1.72 5.20 -26.75
N ILE A 382 -0.95 5.47 -27.80
CA ILE A 382 -1.49 5.87 -29.10
C ILE A 382 -1.74 4.60 -29.97
N PRO A 383 -2.96 4.44 -30.55
CA PRO A 383 -3.25 3.34 -31.48
C PRO A 383 -2.35 3.36 -32.74
N ASP A 384 -2.03 2.20 -33.31
CA ASP A 384 -1.21 2.09 -34.53
C ASP A 384 -1.90 2.68 -35.76
N GLU A 385 -1.12 3.33 -36.62
CA GLU A 385 -1.58 4.08 -37.81
C GLU A 385 -2.17 3.18 -38.93
N SER A 386 -2.10 1.84 -38.84
CA SER A 386 -2.29 0.90 -39.96
C SER A 386 -3.67 0.24 -40.09
N LYS A 387 -4.65 0.55 -39.23
CA LYS A 387 -5.98 -0.13 -39.24
C LYS A 387 -7.20 0.80 -39.39
N SER A 388 -7.03 2.09 -39.69
CA SER A 388 -8.17 2.91 -40.13
C SER A 388 -8.37 2.75 -41.64
N ASP A 389 -9.50 2.16 -42.04
CA ASP A 389 -9.97 2.22 -43.42
C ASP A 389 -10.08 3.69 -43.87
N GLY A 390 -9.21 4.10 -44.79
CA GLY A 390 -9.11 5.49 -45.26
C GLY A 390 -8.03 6.29 -44.52
N GLU A 391 -7.34 7.16 -45.27
CA GLU A 391 -6.32 8.09 -44.79
C GLU A 391 -6.59 8.57 -43.35
N CYS A 392 -5.75 8.15 -42.40
CA CYS A 392 -5.92 8.42 -40.98
C CYS A 392 -6.06 9.92 -40.72
N GLU A 393 -7.28 10.37 -40.38
CA GLU A 393 -7.57 11.74 -39.96
C GLU A 393 -6.76 12.16 -38.71
N HIS A 394 -6.19 11.23 -37.94
CA HIS A 394 -5.38 11.50 -36.74
C HIS A 394 -4.07 12.24 -37.06
N THR A 395 -3.44 11.95 -38.22
CA THR A 395 -2.22 12.65 -38.66
C THR A 395 -2.53 13.98 -39.34
N LYS A 396 -3.68 14.08 -40.02
CA LYS A 396 -4.21 15.36 -40.49
C LYS A 396 -4.64 16.24 -39.32
N ASP A 397 -5.24 15.72 -38.26
CA ASP A 397 -5.68 16.50 -37.09
C ASP A 397 -4.49 17.00 -36.26
N ILE A 398 -3.45 16.20 -36.01
CA ILE A 398 -2.24 16.70 -35.30
C ILE A 398 -1.50 17.78 -36.13
N GLN A 399 -1.49 17.68 -37.47
CA GLN A 399 -0.91 18.70 -38.36
C GLN A 399 -1.87 19.88 -38.65
N CYS A 400 -3.19 19.69 -38.61
CA CYS A 400 -4.22 20.69 -38.92
C CYS A 400 -4.76 21.42 -37.69
N ASP A 401 -4.66 20.87 -36.47
CA ASP A 401 -5.00 21.54 -35.20
C ASP A 401 -3.94 22.60 -34.82
N ASN A 402 -2.80 22.66 -35.50
CA ASN A 402 -1.98 23.89 -35.50
C ASN A 402 -2.77 25.12 -36.03
N ARG A 403 -3.92 24.92 -36.71
CA ARG A 403 -4.85 26.01 -37.08
C ARG A 403 -5.78 26.46 -35.93
N CYS A 404 -5.87 25.72 -34.83
CA CYS A 404 -6.48 26.19 -33.59
C CYS A 404 -5.66 27.31 -32.92
N MET A 405 -4.48 27.64 -33.45
CA MET A 405 -3.73 28.84 -33.06
C MET A 405 -4.40 30.16 -33.49
N ASN A 406 -5.57 30.11 -34.14
CA ASN A 406 -6.41 31.29 -34.36
C ASN A 406 -7.46 31.47 -33.24
N GLY A 407 -7.00 31.69 -32.01
CA GLY A 407 -7.74 32.51 -31.04
C GLY A 407 -8.68 31.86 -30.02
N ASP A 408 -8.78 30.53 -29.94
CA ASP A 408 -9.53 29.86 -28.86
C ASP A 408 -8.57 29.19 -27.85
N GLU A 409 -8.22 29.99 -26.85
CA GLU A 409 -7.69 29.67 -25.52
C GLU A 409 -8.38 28.40 -24.93
N CYS A 410 -7.63 27.29 -24.73
CA CYS A 410 -8.15 26.01 -24.23
C CYS A 410 -7.16 25.26 -23.33
N ARG A 411 -7.55 25.04 -22.06
CA ARG A 411 -6.83 24.22 -21.05
C ARG A 411 -6.24 22.91 -21.58
N TYR A 412 -6.92 22.19 -22.48
CA TYR A 412 -6.52 20.85 -22.92
C TYR A 412 -5.59 20.81 -24.13
N ALA A 413 -5.15 21.96 -24.64
CA ALA A 413 -4.28 22.03 -25.82
C ALA A 413 -2.99 21.18 -25.70
N PRO A 414 -2.26 21.15 -24.56
CA PRO A 414 -1.09 20.27 -24.40
C PRO A 414 -1.43 18.79 -24.54
N MET A 415 -2.59 18.35 -24.06
CA MET A 415 -3.03 16.97 -24.17
C MET A 415 -3.44 16.64 -25.62
N ILE A 416 -4.09 17.57 -26.32
CA ILE A 416 -4.44 17.42 -27.74
C ILE A 416 -3.18 17.22 -28.59
N ARG A 417 -2.09 17.94 -28.33
CA ARG A 417 -0.79 17.75 -29.01
C ARG A 417 -0.23 16.32 -28.85
N CYS A 418 -0.51 15.68 -27.73
CA CYS A 418 -0.01 14.33 -27.45
C CYS A 418 -0.85 13.22 -28.06
N ILE A 419 -2.18 13.27 -27.86
CA ILE A 419 -3.07 12.12 -28.14
C ILE A 419 -4.14 12.42 -29.19
N GLY A 420 -4.25 13.67 -29.65
CA GLY A 420 -5.24 14.12 -30.64
C GLY A 420 -6.62 14.42 -30.04
N ARG A 421 -7.32 15.37 -30.64
CA ARG A 421 -8.64 15.88 -30.18
C ARG A 421 -9.69 14.78 -30.01
N LYS A 422 -9.80 13.86 -30.97
CA LYS A 422 -10.78 12.76 -30.92
C LYS A 422 -10.58 11.86 -29.70
N ASN A 423 -9.34 11.61 -29.31
CA ASN A 423 -9.06 10.80 -28.13
C ASN A 423 -9.36 11.57 -26.84
N VAL A 424 -9.06 12.87 -26.80
CA VAL A 424 -9.48 13.75 -25.69
C VAL A 424 -11.00 13.72 -25.49
N GLU A 425 -11.78 13.81 -26.57
CA GLU A 425 -13.25 13.71 -26.50
C GLU A 425 -13.75 12.35 -26.01
N LYS A 426 -13.04 11.26 -26.32
CA LYS A 426 -13.35 9.93 -25.77
C LYS A 426 -13.18 9.92 -24.25
N LEU A 427 -12.10 10.54 -23.72
CA LEU A 427 -11.88 10.65 -22.27
C LEU A 427 -13.02 11.37 -21.57
N PHE A 428 -13.47 12.50 -22.14
CA PHE A 428 -14.55 13.30 -21.55
C PHE A 428 -15.83 12.49 -21.34
N LYS A 429 -16.13 11.55 -22.23
CA LYS A 429 -17.37 10.73 -22.21
C LYS A 429 -17.26 9.46 -21.37
N LEU A 430 -16.11 9.15 -20.78
CA LEU A 430 -15.93 7.92 -20.02
C LEU A 430 -16.81 7.89 -18.76
N ASN A 431 -17.39 6.71 -18.50
CA ASN A 431 -18.01 6.37 -17.23
C ASN A 431 -17.05 5.46 -16.44
N VAL A 432 -16.59 5.93 -15.28
CA VAL A 432 -15.63 5.21 -14.42
C VAL A 432 -16.28 4.89 -13.09
N PHE A 433 -16.09 3.67 -12.59
CA PHE A 433 -16.33 3.34 -11.19
C PHE A 433 -15.00 3.10 -10.48
N MET A 434 -14.68 3.98 -9.53
CA MET A 434 -13.50 3.91 -8.70
C MET A 434 -13.84 3.35 -7.32
N VAL A 435 -13.14 2.28 -6.92
CA VAL A 435 -13.34 1.61 -5.64
C VAL A 435 -12.15 1.92 -4.72
N GLY A 436 -12.39 2.72 -3.69
CA GLY A 436 -11.38 3.24 -2.77
C GLY A 436 -11.06 4.71 -3.04
N ALA A 437 -11.07 5.53 -1.98
CA ALA A 437 -10.72 6.95 -1.98
C ALA A 437 -9.51 7.24 -1.06
N GLY A 438 -8.70 6.22 -0.79
CA GLY A 438 -7.44 6.33 -0.05
C GLY A 438 -6.30 6.98 -0.87
N ALA A 439 -5.06 6.55 -0.61
CA ALA A 439 -3.87 7.16 -1.23
C ALA A 439 -3.92 7.10 -2.76
N ILE A 440 -4.09 5.89 -3.31
CA ILE A 440 -4.19 5.67 -4.77
C ILE A 440 -5.44 6.38 -5.32
N GLY A 441 -6.57 6.33 -4.60
CA GLY A 441 -7.83 6.95 -5.03
C GLY A 441 -7.73 8.47 -5.19
N CYS A 442 -7.06 9.16 -4.27
CA CYS A 442 -6.79 10.60 -4.39
C CYS A 442 -5.97 10.93 -5.65
N GLU A 443 -4.92 10.15 -5.92
CA GLU A 443 -4.08 10.32 -7.10
C GLU A 443 -4.80 9.96 -8.40
N HIS A 444 -5.61 8.89 -8.40
CA HIS A 444 -6.45 8.52 -9.54
C HIS A 444 -7.42 9.64 -9.88
N LEU A 445 -8.12 10.18 -8.88
CA LEU A 445 -9.05 11.30 -9.07
C LEU A 445 -8.35 12.53 -9.66
N LYS A 446 -7.18 12.92 -9.12
CA LYS A 446 -6.36 14.00 -9.69
C LYS A 446 -6.05 13.73 -11.17
N ASN A 447 -5.48 12.56 -11.48
CA ASN A 447 -5.10 12.23 -12.85
C ASN A 447 -6.31 12.20 -13.80
N MET A 448 -7.43 11.63 -13.38
CA MET A 448 -8.65 11.56 -14.19
C MET A 448 -9.22 12.96 -14.45
N VAL A 449 -9.43 13.74 -13.39
CA VAL A 449 -10.05 15.07 -13.47
C VAL A 449 -9.17 16.05 -14.26
N MET A 450 -7.84 16.01 -14.10
CA MET A 450 -6.93 16.85 -14.90
C MET A 450 -6.95 16.47 -16.39
N CYS A 451 -7.13 15.19 -16.73
CA CYS A 451 -7.35 14.75 -18.11
C CYS A 451 -8.80 14.97 -18.62
N GLY A 452 -9.69 15.55 -17.79
CA GLY A 452 -11.11 15.72 -18.12
C GLY A 452 -11.90 14.43 -18.21
N ILE A 453 -11.37 13.30 -17.73
CA ILE A 453 -12.06 12.00 -17.75
C ILE A 453 -13.41 12.13 -17.04
N GLY A 454 -14.49 11.72 -17.71
CA GLY A 454 -15.84 11.79 -17.16
C GLY A 454 -16.43 13.20 -17.04
N ARG A 455 -15.83 14.22 -17.66
CA ARG A 455 -16.41 15.58 -17.73
C ARG A 455 -17.83 15.58 -18.31
N ASP A 456 -18.00 14.89 -19.43
CA ASP A 456 -19.26 14.73 -20.17
C ASP A 456 -19.89 13.33 -19.91
N GLY A 457 -19.17 12.46 -19.21
CA GLY A 457 -19.61 11.16 -18.69
C GLY A 457 -19.85 11.21 -17.17
N ARG A 458 -19.28 10.24 -16.43
CA ARG A 458 -19.44 10.15 -14.98
C ARG A 458 -18.27 9.44 -14.30
N ILE A 459 -17.80 9.96 -13.16
CA ILE A 459 -16.95 9.21 -12.22
C ILE A 459 -17.78 8.91 -10.96
N SER A 460 -17.92 7.64 -10.64
CA SER A 460 -18.51 7.17 -9.38
C SER A 460 -17.40 6.68 -8.46
N VAL A 461 -17.37 7.14 -7.21
CA VAL A 461 -16.34 6.83 -6.23
C VAL A 461 -16.98 6.20 -5.01
N THR A 462 -16.39 5.17 -4.42
CA THR A 462 -16.88 4.64 -3.14
C THR A 462 -15.76 4.34 -2.16
N ASP A 463 -15.99 4.64 -0.89
CA ASP A 463 -15.11 4.30 0.23
C ASP A 463 -15.93 4.37 1.52
N MET A 464 -15.82 3.37 2.40
CA MET A 464 -16.55 3.34 3.67
C MET A 464 -15.81 4.02 4.82
N ASP A 465 -14.54 4.37 4.63
CA ASP A 465 -13.70 4.84 5.72
C ASP A 465 -13.84 6.35 5.93
N ALA A 466 -13.66 6.74 7.19
CA ALA A 466 -13.40 8.12 7.56
C ALA A 466 -11.91 8.46 7.43
N ILE A 467 -11.61 9.75 7.34
CA ILE A 467 -10.24 10.28 7.26
C ILE A 467 -9.59 10.26 8.64
N GLU A 468 -8.37 9.72 8.72
CA GLU A 468 -7.53 9.75 9.92
C GLU A 468 -6.33 10.71 9.75
N GLN A 469 -5.69 11.11 10.86
CA GLN A 469 -4.50 11.96 10.82
C GLN A 469 -3.35 11.32 10.02
N SER A 470 -3.12 10.02 10.18
CA SER A 470 -2.10 9.25 9.47
C SER A 470 -2.29 9.23 7.95
N ASN A 471 -3.48 9.57 7.47
CA ASN A 471 -3.83 9.54 6.05
C ASN A 471 -3.28 10.77 5.32
N LEU A 472 -3.19 11.93 5.99
CA LEU A 472 -2.86 13.22 5.41
C LEU A 472 -1.46 13.27 4.76
N ASN A 473 -0.52 12.43 5.22
CA ASN A 473 0.82 12.31 4.65
C ASN A 473 0.86 11.72 3.23
N ARG A 474 -0.23 11.09 2.73
CA ARG A 474 -0.27 10.52 1.38
C ARG A 474 -1.60 10.69 0.63
N GLN A 475 -2.63 11.18 1.31
CA GLN A 475 -3.96 11.44 0.74
C GLN A 475 -4.14 12.96 0.61
N PHE A 476 -3.45 13.53 -0.38
CA PHE A 476 -3.23 14.98 -0.48
C PHE A 476 -4.49 15.82 -0.72
N LEU A 477 -5.63 15.18 -1.06
CA LEU A 477 -6.91 15.87 -1.15
C LEU A 477 -7.46 16.24 0.22
N PHE A 478 -6.98 15.62 1.30
CA PHE A 478 -7.51 15.83 2.64
C PHE A 478 -6.70 16.87 3.43
N ARG A 479 -7.34 17.52 4.40
CA ARG A 479 -6.72 18.47 5.32
C ARG A 479 -7.01 18.06 6.77
N SER A 480 -6.27 18.63 7.72
CA SER A 480 -6.48 18.37 9.15
C SER A 480 -7.91 18.68 9.61
N CYS A 481 -8.60 19.64 8.96
CA CYS A 481 -10.00 19.95 9.24
C CYS A 481 -11.03 18.94 8.68
N ASP A 482 -10.57 17.93 7.93
CA ASP A 482 -11.41 16.87 7.36
C ASP A 482 -11.29 15.54 8.11
N VAL A 483 -10.43 15.45 9.13
CA VAL A 483 -10.36 14.26 10.00
C VAL A 483 -11.75 13.92 10.55
N SER A 484 -12.05 12.62 10.58
CA SER A 484 -13.36 12.03 10.93
C SER A 484 -14.47 12.21 9.90
N LYS A 485 -14.27 12.92 8.78
CA LYS A 485 -15.22 12.94 7.65
C LYS A 485 -14.98 11.76 6.71
N MET A 486 -15.97 11.42 5.90
CA MET A 486 -15.89 10.30 4.95
C MET A 486 -14.94 10.59 3.78
N LYS A 487 -14.05 9.65 3.46
CA LYS A 487 -13.02 9.84 2.41
C LYS A 487 -13.64 10.13 1.05
N ALA A 488 -14.61 9.33 0.60
CA ALA A 488 -15.19 9.47 -0.74
C ALA A 488 -15.87 10.83 -0.95
N GLU A 489 -16.62 11.30 0.05
CA GLU A 489 -17.27 12.61 0.03
C GLU A 489 -16.26 13.75 -0.10
N VAL A 490 -15.26 13.78 0.79
CA VAL A 490 -14.25 14.84 0.80
C VAL A 490 -13.40 14.78 -0.46
N ALA A 491 -13.03 13.59 -0.95
CA ALA A 491 -12.22 13.44 -2.15
C ALA A 491 -12.92 14.02 -3.38
N VAL A 492 -14.22 13.72 -3.55
CA VAL A 492 -15.03 14.29 -4.64
C VAL A 492 -15.18 15.81 -4.49
N ARG A 493 -15.40 16.32 -3.27
CA ARG A 493 -15.48 17.76 -3.03
C ARG A 493 -14.17 18.46 -3.42
N GLU A 494 -13.03 17.98 -2.95
CA GLU A 494 -11.74 18.66 -3.09
C GLU A 494 -11.16 18.53 -4.51
N VAL A 495 -11.37 17.40 -5.19
CA VAL A 495 -10.87 17.21 -6.57
C VAL A 495 -11.50 18.19 -7.56
N THR A 496 -12.77 18.59 -7.35
CA THR A 496 -13.44 19.57 -8.22
C THR A 496 -12.74 20.92 -8.23
N THR A 497 -12.03 21.25 -7.14
CA THR A 497 -11.27 22.49 -7.09
C THR A 497 -10.09 22.45 -8.07
N LEU A 498 -9.51 21.27 -8.33
CA LEU A 498 -8.32 21.13 -9.20
C LEU A 498 -8.63 21.43 -10.67
N ASN A 499 -9.85 21.10 -11.13
CA ASN A 499 -10.31 21.39 -12.48
C ASN A 499 -11.72 22.02 -12.47
N GLU A 500 -11.75 23.33 -12.70
CA GLU A 500 -12.97 24.13 -12.77
C GLU A 500 -13.99 23.68 -13.84
N ASP A 501 -13.66 22.81 -14.79
CA ASP A 501 -14.63 22.27 -15.76
C ASP A 501 -15.61 21.28 -15.13
N PHE A 502 -15.29 20.77 -13.94
CA PHE A 502 -16.21 19.97 -13.15
C PHE A 502 -17.08 20.85 -12.24
N LEU A 503 -16.73 22.12 -12.02
CA LEU A 503 -17.56 23.09 -11.30
C LEU A 503 -18.66 23.64 -12.23
N LYS A 504 -19.90 23.10 -12.18
CA LYS A 504 -21.00 23.76 -12.91
C LYS A 504 -21.54 25.00 -12.19
N VAL A 505 -21.43 26.09 -12.93
CA VAL A 505 -22.01 27.44 -12.80
C VAL A 505 -23.51 27.41 -13.11
N ASP A 506 -24.27 28.21 -12.35
CA ASP A 506 -25.70 28.54 -12.39
C ASP A 506 -26.55 28.02 -13.57
N GLY A 507 -27.69 27.38 -13.25
CA GLY A 507 -28.82 27.24 -14.18
C GLY A 507 -29.63 25.94 -14.13
N TYR A 508 -29.15 24.90 -13.44
CA TYR A 508 -29.96 23.71 -13.17
C TYR A 508 -30.31 23.70 -11.69
N GLU A 509 -31.57 24.04 -11.40
CA GLU A 509 -32.20 23.75 -10.12
C GLU A 509 -31.78 22.36 -9.65
N VAL A 510 -31.30 22.30 -8.42
CA VAL A 510 -31.15 21.08 -7.64
C VAL A 510 -32.49 20.34 -7.73
N ARG A 511 -32.61 19.39 -8.66
CA ARG A 511 -33.71 18.43 -8.67
C ARG A 511 -33.54 17.58 -7.42
N LYS A 512 -34.12 18.06 -6.31
CA LYS A 512 -34.69 17.20 -5.27
C LYS A 512 -35.69 16.30 -5.98
N THR A 513 -35.24 15.14 -6.43
CA THR A 513 -36.12 14.02 -6.71
C THR A 513 -35.62 12.87 -5.84
N VAL A 514 -36.05 12.94 -4.58
CA VAL A 514 -36.38 11.72 -3.85
C VAL A 514 -37.66 11.23 -4.50
N ASP A 515 -37.63 10.04 -5.09
CA ASP A 515 -38.77 9.13 -5.03
C ASP A 515 -38.23 7.70 -5.03
N LEU A 516 -38.07 7.21 -3.80
CA LEU A 516 -38.50 5.90 -3.29
C LEU A 516 -38.33 4.70 -4.23
N MET A 517 -37.35 3.87 -3.92
CA MET A 517 -37.60 2.47 -3.52
C MET A 517 -36.48 2.02 -2.57
N ASN A 518 -36.87 1.74 -1.32
CA ASN A 518 -36.11 1.10 -0.23
C ASN A 518 -35.00 1.92 0.46
N GLY A 519 -35.42 2.80 1.38
CA GLY A 519 -34.90 2.84 2.76
C GLY A 519 -33.40 2.99 3.04
N VAL A 520 -32.55 3.35 2.07
CA VAL A 520 -31.12 3.61 2.30
C VAL A 520 -30.82 5.06 1.95
N SER A 521 -30.61 5.89 2.98
CA SER A 521 -30.05 7.23 2.84
C SER A 521 -28.60 7.13 2.34
N GLY A 522 -28.33 7.40 1.06
CA GLY A 522 -26.97 7.20 0.54
C GLY A 522 -26.57 7.85 -0.77
N ALA A 523 -27.30 8.86 -1.29
CA ALA A 523 -26.86 9.58 -2.48
C ALA A 523 -27.18 11.09 -2.38
N THR A 524 -26.32 11.84 -1.72
CA THR A 524 -26.29 13.31 -1.77
C THR A 524 -25.27 13.75 -2.83
N SER A 525 -25.72 13.98 -4.08
CA SER A 525 -24.85 14.56 -5.11
C SER A 525 -24.86 16.08 -5.02
N LEU A 526 -23.70 16.64 -4.74
CA LEU A 526 -23.24 17.88 -5.36
C LEU A 526 -22.54 17.47 -6.67
N GLN A 527 -23.10 17.89 -7.81
CA GLN A 527 -22.65 17.73 -9.22
C GLN A 527 -23.03 16.42 -9.96
N PRO A 528 -23.54 16.50 -11.21
CA PRO A 528 -24.12 15.35 -11.92
C PRO A 528 -23.09 14.34 -12.46
N ASN A 529 -21.83 14.74 -12.65
CA ASN A 529 -20.78 13.93 -13.28
C ASN A 529 -19.73 13.38 -12.30
N LEU A 530 -19.71 13.81 -11.04
CA LEU A 530 -18.94 13.19 -9.95
C LEU A 530 -19.90 12.74 -8.86
N VAL A 531 -19.87 11.45 -8.51
CA VAL A 531 -20.75 10.90 -7.47
C VAL A 531 -19.92 10.09 -6.49
N TYR A 532 -20.19 10.25 -5.20
CA TYR A 532 -19.57 9.46 -4.15
C TYR A 532 -20.59 8.55 -3.45
N TYR A 533 -20.09 7.47 -2.88
CA TYR A 533 -20.81 6.54 -2.02
C TYR A 533 -19.95 6.27 -0.78
N ASN A 534 -20.57 6.29 0.39
CA ASN A 534 -19.91 6.01 1.67
C ASN A 534 -20.15 4.54 2.08
N LEU A 535 -19.93 3.61 1.15
CA LEU A 535 -20.30 2.20 1.28
C LEU A 535 -19.12 1.28 1.00
N LYS A 536 -19.06 0.18 1.75
CA LYS A 536 -18.11 -0.91 1.51
C LYS A 536 -18.57 -1.68 0.29
N VAL A 537 -17.68 -1.89 -0.68
CA VAL A 537 -17.97 -2.78 -1.81
C VAL A 537 -17.90 -4.23 -1.35
N GLY A 538 -18.99 -4.97 -1.56
CA GLY A 538 -19.12 -6.36 -1.15
C GLY A 538 -20.53 -6.88 -1.43
N ARG A 539 -20.76 -8.16 -1.14
CA ARG A 539 -22.06 -8.83 -1.37
C ARG A 539 -23.24 -8.09 -0.72
N GLU A 540 -23.02 -7.48 0.44
CA GLU A 540 -24.06 -6.76 1.20
C GLU A 540 -24.51 -5.44 0.56
N THR A 541 -23.75 -4.91 -0.41
CA THR A 541 -24.05 -3.63 -1.08
C THR A 541 -24.38 -3.81 -2.56
N GLU A 542 -24.65 -5.03 -3.01
CA GLU A 542 -25.01 -5.33 -4.42
C GLU A 542 -26.31 -4.70 -4.89
N ALA A 543 -27.21 -4.31 -3.97
CA ALA A 543 -28.38 -3.51 -4.33
C ALA A 543 -28.00 -2.11 -4.86
N VAL A 544 -26.84 -1.58 -4.45
CA VAL A 544 -26.30 -0.29 -4.91
C VAL A 544 -25.29 -0.51 -6.04
N PHE A 545 -24.32 -1.39 -5.82
CA PHE A 545 -23.29 -1.76 -6.81
C PHE A 545 -23.73 -2.95 -7.66
N SER A 546 -24.94 -2.82 -8.21
CA SER A 546 -25.64 -3.89 -8.91
C SER A 546 -25.05 -4.16 -10.29
N ASP A 547 -25.46 -5.26 -10.94
CA ASP A 547 -25.04 -5.54 -12.32
C ASP A 547 -25.39 -4.38 -13.25
N ARG A 548 -26.56 -3.77 -13.09
CA ARG A 548 -26.96 -2.57 -13.86
C ARG A 548 -25.95 -1.43 -13.72
N MET A 549 -25.42 -1.20 -12.52
CA MET A 549 -24.40 -0.19 -12.28
C MET A 549 -23.09 -0.57 -12.99
N PHE A 550 -22.61 -1.81 -12.83
CA PHE A 550 -21.42 -2.30 -13.53
C PHE A 550 -21.59 -2.21 -15.06
N GLN A 551 -22.77 -2.54 -15.59
CA GLN A 551 -23.06 -2.43 -17.02
C GLN A 551 -23.02 -0.98 -17.52
N SER A 552 -23.34 0.01 -16.68
CA SER A 552 -23.35 1.44 -17.04
C SER A 552 -21.97 2.08 -17.16
N VAL A 553 -20.92 1.44 -16.63
CA VAL A 553 -19.55 1.96 -16.64
C VAL A 553 -18.69 1.31 -17.71
N ASN A 554 -17.70 2.06 -18.21
CA ASN A 554 -16.73 1.60 -19.20
C ASN A 554 -15.51 0.95 -18.53
N VAL A 555 -15.08 1.50 -17.39
CA VAL A 555 -13.87 1.10 -16.68
C VAL A 555 -14.14 1.00 -15.18
N ILE A 556 -13.58 -0.03 -14.55
CA ILE A 556 -13.44 -0.16 -13.11
C ILE A 556 -11.98 0.14 -12.75
N ALA A 557 -11.76 1.01 -11.76
CA ALA A 557 -10.43 1.32 -11.23
C ALA A 557 -10.39 1.04 -9.74
N THR A 558 -9.52 0.14 -9.29
CA THR A 558 -9.39 -0.22 -7.87
C THR A 558 -8.24 0.52 -7.22
N ALA A 559 -8.51 1.03 -6.02
CA ALA A 559 -7.58 1.73 -5.13
C ALA A 559 -7.69 1.13 -3.72
N LEU A 560 -7.66 -0.21 -3.66
CA LEU A 560 -7.94 -1.02 -2.47
C LEU A 560 -6.67 -1.34 -1.68
N ASP A 561 -6.83 -1.73 -0.41
CA ASP A 561 -5.75 -2.07 0.51
C ASP A 561 -5.77 -3.53 1.00
N ASN A 562 -6.77 -4.31 0.59
CA ASN A 562 -6.93 -5.71 0.97
C ASN A 562 -7.24 -6.59 -0.25
N VAL A 563 -6.84 -7.86 -0.18
CA VAL A 563 -6.96 -8.84 -1.27
C VAL A 563 -8.41 -9.28 -1.46
N ASP A 564 -9.18 -9.44 -0.38
CA ASP A 564 -10.57 -9.90 -0.44
C ASP A 564 -11.48 -8.96 -1.25
N ALA A 565 -11.35 -7.65 -1.03
CA ALA A 565 -12.10 -6.67 -1.82
C ALA A 565 -11.65 -6.66 -3.29
N ARG A 566 -10.36 -6.87 -3.57
CA ARG A 566 -9.88 -7.00 -4.95
C ARG A 566 -10.47 -8.22 -5.64
N LEU A 567 -10.44 -9.38 -4.98
CA LEU A 567 -11.03 -10.62 -5.48
C LEU A 567 -12.54 -10.48 -5.73
N TYR A 568 -13.26 -9.81 -4.82
CA TYR A 568 -14.69 -9.54 -5.01
C TYR A 568 -14.94 -8.63 -6.22
N VAL A 569 -14.21 -7.51 -6.36
CA VAL A 569 -14.36 -6.62 -7.51
C VAL A 569 -13.98 -7.33 -8.82
N ASP A 570 -12.91 -8.12 -8.82
CA ASP A 570 -12.48 -8.94 -9.96
C ASP A 570 -13.58 -9.93 -10.38
N GLU A 571 -14.15 -10.67 -9.42
CA GLU A 571 -15.28 -11.58 -9.66
C GLU A 571 -16.44 -10.84 -10.34
N ARG A 572 -16.83 -9.67 -9.81
CA ARG A 572 -17.90 -8.84 -10.38
C ARG A 572 -17.54 -8.34 -11.79
N CYS A 573 -16.27 -8.01 -12.04
CA CYS A 573 -15.78 -7.59 -13.37
C CYS A 573 -15.80 -8.73 -14.37
N VAL A 574 -15.39 -9.94 -13.99
CA VAL A 574 -15.47 -11.15 -14.83
C VAL A 574 -16.91 -11.44 -15.21
N VAL A 575 -17.81 -11.44 -14.21
CA VAL A 575 -19.24 -11.68 -14.40
C VAL A 575 -19.88 -10.62 -15.30
N ASN A 576 -19.51 -9.35 -15.12
CA ASN A 576 -20.06 -8.25 -15.92
C ASN A 576 -19.29 -7.97 -17.22
N ARG A 577 -18.21 -8.73 -17.50
CA ARG A 577 -17.29 -8.53 -18.63
C ARG A 577 -16.76 -7.10 -18.72
N LYS A 578 -16.25 -6.58 -17.61
CA LYS A 578 -15.77 -5.20 -17.47
C LYS A 578 -14.25 -5.15 -17.44
N PHE A 579 -13.71 -4.12 -18.08
CA PHE A 579 -12.30 -3.78 -17.99
C PHE A 579 -12.00 -3.28 -16.57
N LEU A 580 -10.93 -3.82 -15.98
CA LEU A 580 -10.46 -3.49 -14.65
C LEU A 580 -8.98 -3.09 -14.72
N VAL A 581 -8.64 -1.98 -14.07
CA VAL A 581 -7.26 -1.62 -13.76
C VAL A 581 -7.08 -1.60 -12.25
N ASP A 582 -6.15 -2.40 -11.75
CA ASP A 582 -5.77 -2.46 -10.34
C ASP A 582 -4.39 -1.82 -10.13
N ALA A 583 -4.26 -1.12 -9.00
CA ALA A 583 -3.00 -0.60 -8.53
C ALA A 583 -2.78 -0.98 -7.05
N GLY A 584 -1.54 -1.33 -6.72
CA GLY A 584 -1.11 -1.72 -5.39
C GLY A 584 0.21 -1.05 -4.99
N THR A 585 0.39 -0.80 -3.69
CA THR A 585 1.64 -0.25 -3.13
C THR A 585 1.98 -0.90 -1.79
N SER A 586 3.28 -1.10 -1.55
CA SER A 586 3.85 -1.45 -0.26
C SER A 586 5.21 -0.74 -0.08
N GLY A 587 5.21 0.34 0.69
CA GLY A 587 6.34 1.24 0.84
C GLY A 587 6.80 1.82 -0.50
N THR A 588 8.05 1.52 -0.89
CA THR A 588 8.61 1.92 -2.18
C THR A 588 8.23 1.01 -3.34
N LYS A 589 7.58 -0.13 -3.07
CA LYS A 589 7.18 -1.12 -4.07
C LYS A 589 5.78 -0.81 -4.57
N GLY A 590 5.54 -1.00 -5.86
CA GLY A 590 4.22 -0.81 -6.46
C GLY A 590 4.00 -1.69 -7.68
N ASN A 591 2.73 -1.96 -7.97
CA ASN A 591 2.32 -2.71 -9.15
C ASN A 591 1.06 -2.11 -9.78
N VAL A 592 0.92 -2.31 -11.08
CA VAL A 592 -0.31 -2.06 -11.84
C VAL A 592 -0.63 -3.31 -12.63
N GLN A 593 -1.88 -3.78 -12.53
CA GLN A 593 -2.38 -4.93 -13.27
C GLN A 593 -3.61 -4.54 -14.07
N VAL A 594 -3.68 -5.01 -15.31
CA VAL A 594 -4.79 -4.72 -16.23
C VAL A 594 -5.49 -6.00 -16.63
N ILE A 595 -6.82 -5.97 -16.52
CA ILE A 595 -7.68 -7.10 -16.84
C ILE A 595 -8.55 -6.69 -18.03
N VAL A 596 -8.25 -7.26 -19.19
CA VAL A 596 -8.95 -7.00 -20.46
C VAL A 596 -9.91 -8.15 -20.75
N PRO A 597 -11.24 -7.89 -20.77
CA PRO A 597 -12.23 -8.93 -21.01
C PRO A 597 -11.91 -9.75 -22.27
N PHE A 598 -12.02 -11.08 -22.16
CA PHE A 598 -11.74 -12.07 -23.21
C PHE A 598 -10.28 -12.27 -23.61
N HIS A 599 -9.35 -11.45 -23.11
CA HIS A 599 -7.96 -11.44 -23.60
C HIS A 599 -6.94 -11.77 -22.51
N THR A 600 -7.19 -11.39 -21.26
CA THR A 600 -6.28 -11.66 -20.14
C THR A 600 -6.88 -12.61 -19.12
N GLU A 601 -6.05 -13.17 -18.26
CA GLU A 601 -6.51 -13.72 -16.98
C GLU A 601 -7.14 -12.63 -16.08
N SER A 602 -7.81 -13.06 -15.01
CA SER A 602 -8.38 -12.16 -14.00
C SER A 602 -7.41 -12.00 -12.82
N TYR A 603 -7.63 -11.02 -11.94
CA TYR A 603 -6.79 -10.83 -10.74
C TYR A 603 -6.75 -12.11 -9.88
N GLY A 604 -7.88 -12.78 -9.68
CA GLY A 604 -7.97 -14.02 -8.91
C GLY A 604 -7.41 -15.28 -9.58
N SER A 605 -6.82 -15.18 -10.79
CA SER A 605 -6.23 -16.33 -11.49
C SER A 605 -4.84 -16.71 -10.95
N SER A 606 -4.12 -15.76 -10.36
CA SER A 606 -2.84 -15.96 -9.70
C SER A 606 -3.01 -15.97 -8.17
N GLN A 607 -2.32 -16.88 -7.49
CA GLN A 607 -2.29 -16.90 -6.02
C GLN A 607 -1.12 -16.07 -5.49
N ASP A 608 -1.44 -15.03 -4.74
CA ASP A 608 -0.46 -14.35 -3.89
C ASP A 608 -0.02 -15.29 -2.75
N PRO A 609 1.22 -15.17 -2.25
CA PRO A 609 1.69 -15.94 -1.11
C PRO A 609 0.76 -15.74 0.10
N PRO A 610 0.30 -16.82 0.76
CA PRO A 610 -0.58 -16.69 1.92
C PRO A 610 0.16 -16.02 3.09
N GLU A 611 -0.60 -15.34 3.96
CA GLU A 611 -0.05 -14.84 5.23
C GLU A 611 0.56 -16.01 6.03
N LYS A 612 1.78 -15.82 6.55
CA LYS A 612 2.44 -16.83 7.38
C LYS A 612 1.72 -16.95 8.72
N SER A 613 1.09 -18.10 8.99
CA SER A 613 0.53 -18.41 10.31
C SER A 613 1.60 -18.98 11.24
N ILE A 614 1.73 -18.42 12.45
CA ILE A 614 2.64 -18.95 13.48
C ILE A 614 1.95 -20.11 14.22
N PRO A 615 2.61 -21.27 14.44
CA PRO A 615 2.04 -22.36 15.20
C PRO A 615 1.63 -21.96 16.63
N LEU A 616 0.46 -22.40 17.08
CA LEU A 616 -0.09 -22.05 18.40
C LEU A 616 0.82 -22.45 19.57
N CYS A 617 1.55 -23.57 19.46
CA CYS A 617 2.49 -24.01 20.50
C CYS A 617 3.68 -23.03 20.66
N THR A 618 4.14 -22.44 19.55
CA THR A 618 5.21 -21.43 19.52
C THR A 618 4.74 -20.16 20.22
N ILE A 619 3.55 -19.66 19.90
CA ILE A 619 2.96 -18.47 20.54
C ILE A 619 2.78 -18.70 22.05
N LYS A 620 2.16 -19.84 22.42
CA LYS A 620 1.76 -20.11 23.81
C LYS A 620 2.92 -20.42 24.76
N ASN A 621 3.93 -21.18 24.35
CA ASN A 621 4.95 -21.69 25.28
C ASN A 621 6.40 -21.48 24.84
N PHE A 622 6.69 -21.38 23.54
CA PHE A 622 8.06 -21.39 23.04
C PHE A 622 8.34 -20.27 22.01
N PRO A 623 8.05 -18.99 22.35
CA PRO A 623 8.41 -17.88 21.48
C PRO A 623 9.94 -17.78 21.38
N HIS A 624 10.41 -17.34 20.23
CA HIS A 624 11.84 -17.21 19.93
C HIS A 624 12.18 -16.02 19.02
N SER A 625 11.16 -15.29 18.57
CA SER A 625 11.28 -14.02 17.86
C SER A 625 10.29 -13.02 18.47
N ILE A 626 10.45 -11.73 18.16
CA ILE A 626 9.59 -10.68 18.70
C ILE A 626 8.17 -10.75 18.11
N GLU A 627 8.02 -11.19 16.87
CA GLU A 627 6.72 -11.39 16.23
C GLU A 627 5.86 -12.38 17.01
N HIS A 628 6.47 -13.44 17.56
CA HIS A 628 5.78 -14.43 18.38
C HIS A 628 5.26 -13.82 19.69
N THR A 629 6.03 -12.93 20.32
CA THR A 629 5.61 -12.29 21.57
C THR A 629 4.59 -11.17 21.34
N ILE A 630 4.65 -10.49 20.19
CA ILE A 630 3.65 -9.50 19.78
C ILE A 630 2.31 -10.17 19.46
N GLU A 631 2.31 -11.25 18.68
CA GLU A 631 1.06 -11.97 18.37
C GLU A 631 0.45 -12.60 19.62
N TRP A 632 1.30 -13.10 20.53
CA TRP A 632 0.85 -13.53 21.87
C TRP A 632 0.22 -12.37 22.65
N ALA A 633 0.89 -11.22 22.71
CA ALA A 633 0.40 -10.07 23.47
C ALA A 633 -0.93 -9.52 22.91
N ARG A 634 -1.08 -9.52 21.58
CA ARG A 634 -2.34 -9.20 20.91
C ARG A 634 -3.44 -10.21 21.24
N SER A 635 -3.12 -11.50 21.23
CA SER A 635 -4.07 -12.56 21.61
C SER A 635 -4.49 -12.45 23.08
N GLU A 636 -3.56 -12.10 23.98
CA GLU A 636 -3.88 -11.86 25.39
C GLU A 636 -4.75 -10.61 25.57
N PHE A 637 -4.53 -9.55 24.78
CA PHE A 637 -5.40 -8.37 24.77
C PHE A 637 -6.84 -8.76 24.42
N GLU A 638 -7.04 -9.43 23.29
CA GLU A 638 -8.38 -9.87 22.83
C GLU A 638 -9.01 -10.81 23.87
N PHE A 639 -8.26 -11.79 24.35
CA PHE A 639 -8.77 -12.73 25.33
C PHE A 639 -9.21 -12.04 26.64
N LYS A 640 -8.41 -11.10 27.15
CA LYS A 640 -8.64 -10.48 28.47
C LYS A 640 -9.67 -9.35 28.43
N PHE A 641 -9.61 -8.48 27.43
CA PHE A 641 -10.38 -7.23 27.40
C PHE A 641 -11.56 -7.25 26.42
N HIS A 642 -11.63 -8.26 25.55
CA HIS A 642 -12.76 -8.47 24.64
C HIS A 642 -13.54 -9.73 25.01
N ASP A 643 -12.93 -10.91 24.92
CA ASP A 643 -13.65 -12.19 25.01
C ASP A 643 -14.18 -12.46 26.42
N GLN A 644 -13.34 -12.30 27.46
CA GLN A 644 -13.78 -12.45 28.84
C GLN A 644 -14.82 -11.40 29.24
N VAL A 645 -14.69 -10.16 28.75
CA VAL A 645 -15.64 -9.07 29.02
C VAL A 645 -16.99 -9.35 28.34
N ASN A 646 -16.98 -9.86 27.11
CA ASN A 646 -18.18 -10.32 26.41
C ASN A 646 -18.88 -11.45 27.17
N GLN A 647 -18.12 -12.44 27.66
CA GLN A 647 -18.69 -13.53 28.45
C GLN A 647 -19.35 -13.02 29.75
N ILE A 648 -18.70 -12.08 30.46
CA ILE A 648 -19.27 -11.44 31.65
C ILE A 648 -20.56 -10.69 31.29
N LYS A 649 -20.53 -9.89 30.21
CA LYS A 649 -21.69 -9.13 29.74
C LYS A 649 -22.87 -10.03 29.40
N GLU A 650 -22.65 -11.11 28.64
CA GLU A 650 -23.69 -12.09 28.29
C GLU A 650 -24.23 -12.83 29.52
N TYR A 651 -23.37 -13.15 30.49
CA TYR A 651 -23.78 -13.81 31.72
C TYR A 651 -24.68 -12.89 32.56
N LEU A 652 -24.27 -11.62 32.74
CA LEU A 652 -25.04 -10.64 33.51
C LEU A 652 -26.34 -10.22 32.79
N SER A 653 -26.39 -10.22 31.46
CA SER A 653 -27.65 -9.97 30.74
C SER A 653 -28.63 -11.11 30.92
N ARG A 654 -28.17 -12.37 30.86
CA ARG A 654 -29.01 -13.55 31.10
C ARG A 654 -29.50 -13.62 32.54
N SER A 655 -28.67 -13.29 33.52
CA SER A 655 -29.09 -13.29 34.93
C SER A 655 -30.11 -12.19 35.26
N LYS A 656 -30.10 -11.08 34.52
CA LYS A 656 -31.11 -10.01 34.60
C LYS A 656 -32.47 -10.44 34.01
N ASP A 657 -32.45 -11.30 32.99
CA ASP A 657 -33.65 -11.88 32.36
C ASP A 657 -34.21 -13.10 33.14
N CYS A 658 -33.40 -13.78 33.94
CA CYS A 658 -33.77 -14.99 34.69
C CYS A 658 -34.45 -14.77 36.06
N GLU A 659 -34.91 -13.55 36.40
CA GLU A 659 -35.90 -13.39 37.50
C GLU A 659 -37.31 -13.90 37.12
N ASP A 660 -37.56 -14.18 35.83
CA ASP A 660 -38.77 -14.84 35.33
C ASP A 660 -38.40 -15.98 34.35
N GLU A 661 -37.98 -17.14 34.85
CA GLU A 661 -38.32 -18.48 34.35
C GLU A 661 -37.33 -19.54 34.88
N SER A 662 -37.86 -20.44 35.70
CA SER A 662 -37.22 -21.69 36.09
C SER A 662 -37.33 -22.73 34.98
N GLU A 663 -36.20 -23.39 34.71
CA GLU A 663 -36.01 -24.74 34.14
C GLU A 663 -35.38 -24.87 32.75
N SER A 664 -34.43 -25.82 32.73
CA SER A 664 -33.82 -26.53 31.59
C SER A 664 -32.71 -25.83 30.80
N ASP A 665 -31.46 -26.17 31.11
CA ASP A 665 -30.70 -27.03 30.19
C ASP A 665 -29.51 -27.70 30.93
N SER A 666 -29.51 -29.03 30.93
CA SER A 666 -28.41 -29.86 31.42
C SER A 666 -27.55 -30.29 30.23
N GLY A 667 -26.77 -29.35 29.70
CA GLY A 667 -25.73 -29.61 28.70
C GLY A 667 -24.37 -29.86 29.38
N GLY A 668 -23.93 -31.12 29.41
CA GLY A 668 -22.67 -31.52 30.06
C GLY A 668 -21.45 -30.79 29.50
N ARG A 669 -20.75 -30.05 30.37
CA ARG A 669 -19.37 -29.58 30.13
C ARG A 669 -18.40 -30.37 31.01
N THR A 670 -17.48 -31.05 30.36
CA THR A 670 -16.28 -31.65 30.96
C THR A 670 -15.49 -30.58 31.72
N ARG A 671 -15.25 -30.83 33.01
CA ARG A 671 -14.36 -30.03 33.86
C ARG A 671 -12.92 -30.15 33.35
N ASP A 672 -12.43 -29.13 32.66
CA ASP A 672 -10.99 -28.92 32.47
C ASP A 672 -10.44 -28.19 33.71
N THR A 673 -9.52 -28.83 34.43
CA THR A 673 -9.08 -28.44 35.79
C THR A 673 -8.18 -27.20 35.86
N ASN A 674 -8.10 -26.37 34.81
CA ASN A 674 -7.17 -25.23 34.71
C ASN A 674 -7.78 -23.89 34.22
N ASN A 675 -9.10 -23.80 33.97
CA ASN A 675 -9.75 -22.55 33.54
C ASN A 675 -10.61 -21.93 34.65
N GLU A 676 -10.50 -20.60 34.82
CA GLU A 676 -11.40 -19.80 35.66
C GLU A 676 -12.85 -19.97 35.15
N THR A 677 -13.79 -20.23 36.05
CA THR A 677 -15.23 -20.30 35.72
C THR A 677 -15.78 -18.91 35.44
N ILE A 678 -16.95 -18.81 34.80
CA ILE A 678 -17.58 -17.49 34.54
C ILE A 678 -17.93 -16.80 35.86
N GLU A 679 -18.31 -17.56 36.88
CA GLU A 679 -18.54 -17.08 38.24
C GLU A 679 -17.26 -16.49 38.86
N ASP A 680 -16.10 -17.15 38.71
CA ASP A 680 -14.82 -16.62 39.18
C ASP A 680 -14.44 -15.29 38.49
N LEU A 681 -14.81 -15.12 37.23
CA LEU A 681 -14.56 -13.88 36.48
C LEU A 681 -15.46 -12.74 36.95
N VAL A 682 -16.72 -13.03 37.25
CA VAL A 682 -17.69 -12.07 37.80
C VAL A 682 -17.25 -11.63 39.21
N GLU A 683 -16.75 -12.53 40.05
CA GLU A 683 -16.26 -12.18 41.39
C GLU A 683 -15.03 -11.25 41.36
N LYS A 684 -14.22 -11.31 40.30
CA LYS A 684 -12.99 -10.52 40.13
C LYS A 684 -13.19 -9.20 39.37
N MET A 685 -14.45 -8.81 39.08
CA MET A 685 -14.74 -7.54 38.41
C MET A 685 -14.22 -6.35 39.22
N PRO A 686 -13.56 -5.36 38.58
CA PRO A 686 -13.15 -4.15 39.26
C PRO A 686 -14.34 -3.22 39.47
N PHE A 687 -14.40 -2.54 40.63
CA PHE A 687 -15.45 -1.54 40.93
C PHE A 687 -14.91 -0.12 41.12
N ASP A 688 -13.60 0.02 41.29
CA ASP A 688 -12.92 1.31 41.43
C ASP A 688 -11.53 1.28 40.77
N GLU A 689 -10.87 2.44 40.72
CA GLU A 689 -9.55 2.56 40.09
C GLU A 689 -8.48 1.71 40.79
N LYS A 690 -8.63 1.44 42.10
CA LYS A 690 -7.69 0.61 42.86
C LYS A 690 -7.81 -0.85 42.46
N ASP A 691 -9.02 -1.33 42.28
CA ASP A 691 -9.30 -2.70 41.82
C ASP A 691 -8.76 -2.91 40.39
N CYS A 692 -8.90 -1.92 39.50
CA CYS A 692 -8.28 -1.97 38.17
C CYS A 692 -6.75 -2.12 38.25
N ILE A 693 -6.09 -1.36 39.13
CA ILE A 693 -4.63 -1.44 39.33
C ILE A 693 -4.23 -2.82 39.90
N ARG A 694 -4.97 -3.33 40.90
CA ARG A 694 -4.73 -4.67 41.49
C ARG A 694 -4.88 -5.75 40.42
N ASN A 695 -5.94 -5.70 39.61
CA ASN A 695 -6.16 -6.64 38.51
C ASN A 695 -5.03 -6.58 37.48
N GLY A 696 -4.52 -5.38 37.16
CA GLY A 696 -3.34 -5.21 36.30
C GLY A 696 -2.07 -5.86 36.87
N ILE A 697 -1.81 -5.71 38.16
CA ILE A 697 -0.66 -6.34 38.86
C ILE A 697 -0.81 -7.86 38.89
N MET A 698 -2.01 -8.37 39.20
CA MET A 698 -2.28 -9.81 39.21
C MET A 698 -2.12 -10.41 37.81
N LEU A 699 -2.54 -9.70 36.77
CA LEU A 699 -2.30 -10.11 35.39
C LEU A 699 -0.79 -10.15 35.08
N PHE A 700 -0.01 -9.15 35.50
CA PHE A 700 1.45 -9.15 35.33
C PHE A 700 2.08 -10.41 35.94
N VAL A 701 1.77 -10.68 37.21
CA VAL A 701 2.32 -11.83 37.95
C VAL A 701 1.90 -13.14 37.28
N LYS A 702 0.62 -13.25 36.91
CA LYS A 702 0.10 -14.45 36.22
C LYS A 702 0.88 -14.74 34.94
N LEU A 703 1.07 -13.73 34.08
CA LEU A 703 1.64 -13.90 32.75
C LEU A 703 3.18 -14.07 32.77
N PHE A 704 3.91 -13.23 33.51
CA PHE A 704 5.38 -13.14 33.40
C PHE A 704 6.15 -13.85 34.51
N HIS A 705 5.45 -14.23 35.59
CA HIS A 705 6.05 -14.97 36.71
C HIS A 705 5.45 -16.37 36.85
N THR A 706 4.17 -16.48 37.21
CA THR A 706 3.52 -17.76 37.57
C THR A 706 3.49 -18.73 36.39
N SER A 707 3.06 -18.27 35.21
CA SER A 707 3.00 -19.12 34.00
C SER A 707 4.38 -19.63 33.60
N ILE A 708 5.40 -18.77 33.68
CA ILE A 708 6.79 -19.12 33.38
C ILE A 708 7.36 -20.09 34.42
N LYS A 709 7.09 -19.86 35.72
CA LYS A 709 7.51 -20.77 36.80
C LYS A 709 6.91 -22.16 36.62
N ASN A 710 5.63 -22.23 36.27
CA ASN A 710 4.95 -23.50 35.99
C ASN A 710 5.59 -24.22 34.79
N LEU A 711 5.93 -23.48 33.72
CA LEU A 711 6.60 -24.05 32.54
C LEU A 711 8.00 -24.58 32.87
N VAL A 712 8.82 -23.82 33.61
CA VAL A 712 10.16 -24.25 34.03
C VAL A 712 10.10 -25.42 35.01
N THR A 713 9.06 -25.49 35.85
CA THR A 713 8.83 -26.63 36.75
C THR A 713 8.46 -27.89 35.96
N ALA A 714 7.62 -27.76 34.94
CA ALA A 714 7.26 -28.87 34.06
C ALA A 714 8.43 -29.34 33.17
N PHE A 715 9.29 -28.41 32.73
CA PHE A 715 10.47 -28.68 31.91
C PHE A 715 11.73 -28.01 32.50
N PRO A 716 12.40 -28.65 33.48
CA PRO A 716 13.61 -28.12 34.10
C PRO A 716 14.71 -27.77 33.06
N PRO A 717 15.60 -26.80 33.34
CA PRO A 717 16.64 -26.37 32.37
C PRO A 717 17.57 -27.49 31.88
N ASP A 718 17.78 -28.52 32.69
CA ASP A 718 18.59 -29.71 32.41
C ASP A 718 17.77 -30.89 31.85
N SER A 719 16.47 -30.68 31.59
CA SER A 719 15.59 -31.71 31.04
C SER A 719 16.07 -32.20 29.67
N LYS A 720 15.87 -33.50 29.43
CA LYS A 720 16.26 -34.18 28.18
C LYS A 720 15.04 -34.82 27.51
N THR A 721 15.08 -34.92 26.19
CA THR A 721 14.09 -35.68 25.42
C THR A 721 14.27 -37.18 25.62
N LYS A 722 13.33 -37.99 25.08
CA LYS A 722 13.40 -39.45 25.16
C LYS A 722 14.64 -40.02 24.45
N GLU A 723 15.16 -39.29 23.47
CA GLU A 723 16.36 -39.61 22.69
C GLU A 723 17.66 -39.11 23.38
N GLY A 724 17.57 -38.50 24.56
CA GLY A 724 18.72 -38.06 25.36
C GLY A 724 19.29 -36.68 25.01
N GLN A 725 18.68 -35.96 24.06
CA GLN A 725 19.07 -34.59 23.70
C GLN A 725 18.54 -33.57 24.72
N PRO A 726 19.22 -32.44 24.95
CA PRO A 726 18.67 -31.36 25.79
C PRO A 726 17.32 -30.88 25.27
N PHE A 727 16.32 -30.75 26.13
CA PHE A 727 15.00 -30.25 25.75
C PHE A 727 15.05 -28.78 25.30
N TRP A 728 15.85 -27.98 26.00
CA TRP A 728 16.09 -26.56 25.74
C TRP A 728 17.22 -26.37 24.71
N MET A 729 16.97 -26.84 23.50
CA MET A 729 17.82 -26.58 22.34
C MET A 729 17.04 -25.75 21.32
N PRO A 730 17.73 -24.97 20.45
CA PRO A 730 17.09 -24.22 19.37
C PRO A 730 15.99 -25.02 18.65
N PRO A 731 14.79 -24.45 18.39
CA PRO A 731 14.38 -23.06 18.59
C PRO A 731 13.98 -22.68 20.03
N LYS A 732 13.97 -23.62 20.98
CA LYS A 732 13.43 -23.42 22.33
C LYS A 732 14.45 -22.70 23.22
N ARG A 733 14.03 -21.58 23.79
CA ARG A 733 14.83 -20.79 24.74
C ARG A 733 14.36 -21.05 26.17
N PRO A 734 15.24 -21.42 27.11
CA PRO A 734 14.85 -21.62 28.50
C PRO A 734 14.44 -20.26 29.11
N PRO A 735 13.17 -20.11 29.54
CA PRO A 735 12.68 -18.83 30.01
C PRO A 735 13.13 -18.54 31.45
N VAL A 736 13.07 -17.27 31.82
CA VAL A 736 13.34 -16.76 33.16
C VAL A 736 12.11 -16.03 33.68
N THR A 737 11.78 -16.22 34.95
CA THR A 737 10.66 -15.53 35.60
C THR A 737 11.00 -14.06 35.81
N ILE A 738 10.02 -13.17 35.65
CA ILE A 738 10.16 -11.75 35.94
C ILE A 738 9.30 -11.40 37.15
N SER A 739 9.92 -10.86 38.20
CA SER A 739 9.21 -10.29 39.34
C SER A 739 8.81 -8.84 39.06
N PHE A 740 7.64 -8.43 39.55
CA PHE A 740 7.18 -7.06 39.40
C PHE A 740 8.14 -6.08 40.11
N ASN A 741 8.36 -4.91 39.51
CA ASN A 741 9.29 -3.91 40.02
C ASN A 741 8.77 -2.52 39.69
N VAL A 742 8.41 -1.76 40.73
CA VAL A 742 7.83 -0.42 40.61
C VAL A 742 8.79 0.60 39.99
N SER A 743 10.09 0.34 40.03
CA SER A 743 11.11 1.22 39.45
C SER A 743 11.35 0.95 37.95
N ASN A 744 10.77 -0.12 37.40
CA ASN A 744 10.89 -0.43 35.97
C ASN A 744 9.71 0.19 35.20
N GLU A 745 10.02 1.13 34.30
CA GLU A 745 9.00 1.87 33.55
C GLU A 745 8.13 0.96 32.67
N LEU A 746 8.68 -0.11 32.10
CA LEU A 746 7.93 -1.07 31.29
C LEU A 746 6.91 -1.85 32.13
N HIS A 747 7.28 -2.17 33.37
CA HIS A 747 6.39 -2.88 34.31
C HIS A 747 5.23 -1.97 34.72
N ILE A 748 5.52 -0.70 35.01
CA ILE A 748 4.52 0.31 35.32
C ILE A 748 3.59 0.55 34.12
N LEU A 749 4.14 0.66 32.91
CA LEU A 749 3.36 0.85 31.69
C LEU A 749 2.40 -0.31 31.44
N PHE A 750 2.84 -1.56 31.66
CA PHE A 750 1.96 -2.74 31.56
C PHE A 750 0.76 -2.63 32.52
N VAL A 751 1.02 -2.32 33.79
CA VAL A 751 -0.05 -2.21 34.80
C VAL A 751 -0.96 -1.03 34.50
N GLN A 752 -0.39 0.13 34.13
CA GLN A 752 -1.14 1.33 33.79
C GLN A 752 -2.07 1.09 32.60
N SER A 753 -1.55 0.50 31.52
CA SER A 753 -2.35 0.22 30.31
C SER A 753 -3.45 -0.79 30.60
N ALA A 754 -3.13 -1.92 31.24
CA ALA A 754 -4.14 -2.92 31.64
C ALA A 754 -5.23 -2.31 32.54
N ALA A 755 -4.85 -1.50 33.52
CA ALA A 755 -5.78 -0.86 34.44
C ALA A 755 -6.70 0.15 33.73
N ASN A 756 -6.18 0.95 32.80
CA ASN A 756 -7.01 1.88 32.02
C ASN A 756 -7.97 1.13 31.09
N ILE A 757 -7.56 0.02 30.48
CA ILE A 757 -8.44 -0.80 29.64
C ILE A 757 -9.54 -1.46 30.49
N PHE A 758 -9.21 -1.98 31.68
CA PHE A 758 -10.23 -2.44 32.63
C PHE A 758 -11.19 -1.32 33.03
N ALA A 759 -10.69 -0.12 33.33
CA ALA A 759 -11.54 1.02 33.66
C ALA A 759 -12.49 1.37 32.50
N PHE A 760 -12.01 1.31 31.26
CA PHE A 760 -12.86 1.44 30.07
C PHE A 760 -13.91 0.32 29.98
N ASN A 761 -13.51 -0.94 30.16
CA ASN A 761 -14.42 -2.08 30.04
C ASN A 761 -15.60 -2.02 31.01
N PHE A 762 -15.39 -1.49 32.21
CA PHE A 762 -16.37 -1.49 33.30
C PHE A 762 -16.89 -0.08 33.65
N GLY A 763 -16.65 0.93 32.80
CA GLY A 763 -17.19 2.28 32.96
C GLY A 763 -16.68 3.06 34.18
N ILE A 764 -15.44 2.82 34.63
CA ILE A 764 -14.85 3.44 35.83
C ILE A 764 -14.21 4.79 35.48
N GLY A 765 -14.76 5.87 36.04
CA GLY A 765 -14.76 7.22 35.48
C GLY A 765 -13.51 8.11 35.65
N LYS A 766 -12.29 7.57 35.78
CA LYS A 766 -11.04 8.35 35.72
C LYS A 766 -9.91 7.59 35.05
N SER A 767 -9.14 8.27 34.20
CA SER A 767 -7.89 7.72 33.66
C SER A 767 -6.89 7.51 34.79
N ILE A 768 -6.31 6.31 34.81
CA ILE A 768 -5.36 5.88 35.84
C ILE A 768 -3.97 6.35 35.43
N SER A 769 -3.42 7.29 36.20
CA SER A 769 -2.09 7.87 35.94
C SER A 769 -0.95 6.95 36.40
N LYS A 770 0.24 7.19 35.87
CA LYS A 770 1.49 6.51 36.29
C LYS A 770 1.71 6.68 37.79
N GLU A 771 1.44 7.87 38.32
CA GLU A 771 1.62 8.24 39.72
C GLU A 771 0.68 7.44 40.62
N MET A 772 -0.59 7.28 40.22
CA MET A 772 -1.56 6.46 40.96
C MET A 772 -1.11 5.00 41.09
N VAL A 773 -0.57 4.42 40.02
CA VAL A 773 -0.02 3.05 40.05
C VAL A 773 1.16 2.96 41.02
N VAL A 774 2.11 3.89 40.93
CA VAL A 774 3.30 3.92 41.79
C VAL A 774 2.93 4.10 43.26
N ASP A 775 2.00 5.01 43.55
CA ASP A 775 1.55 5.30 44.92
C ASP A 775 0.81 4.10 45.52
N LEU A 776 -0.07 3.44 44.76
CA LEU A 776 -0.79 2.27 45.26
C LEU A 776 0.15 1.10 45.55
N VAL A 777 1.12 0.84 44.65
CA VAL A 777 2.12 -0.21 44.85
C VAL A 777 3.00 0.09 46.07
N LYS A 778 3.43 1.34 46.27
CA LYS A 778 4.32 1.68 47.40
C LYS A 778 3.62 1.70 48.76
N ASN A 779 2.33 2.04 48.80
CA ASN A 779 1.62 2.32 50.05
C ASN A 779 0.67 1.19 50.49
N GLU A 780 0.12 0.38 49.58
CA GLU A 780 -0.91 -0.62 49.90
C GLU A 780 -0.53 -2.06 49.53
N ILE A 781 0.39 -2.27 48.60
CA ILE A 781 0.84 -3.61 48.18
C ILE A 781 2.29 -3.76 48.65
N LEU A 782 2.50 -4.30 49.86
CA LEU A 782 3.86 -4.63 50.29
C LEU A 782 4.48 -5.54 49.22
N VAL A 783 5.70 -5.22 48.77
CA VAL A 783 6.46 -6.02 47.78
C VAL A 783 6.61 -7.48 48.24
N GLU A 784 6.39 -7.75 49.53
CA GLU A 784 6.38 -9.07 50.17
C GLU A 784 5.08 -9.88 49.94
N ASP A 785 3.96 -9.25 49.55
CA ASP A 785 2.64 -9.88 49.30
C ASP A 785 2.36 -10.16 47.81
N VAL A 786 3.30 -9.81 46.92
CA VAL A 786 3.24 -10.16 45.50
C VAL A 786 3.77 -11.60 45.34
N PRO A 787 3.03 -12.56 44.76
CA PRO A 787 3.42 -13.97 44.75
C PRO A 787 4.85 -14.19 44.22
N GLY A 788 5.79 -14.50 45.13
CA GLY A 788 7.22 -14.59 44.85
C GLY A 788 8.09 -14.55 46.11
N SER A 789 7.65 -13.84 47.15
CA SER A 789 8.06 -14.04 48.55
C SER A 789 7.04 -14.94 49.25
N SER A 790 7.49 -15.67 50.27
CA SER A 790 6.77 -16.73 50.97
C SER A 790 5.29 -16.45 51.27
N SER A 791 4.41 -17.29 50.71
CA SER A 791 3.08 -17.66 51.20
C SER A 791 2.29 -16.57 51.94
N GLY A 792 1.69 -15.64 51.19
CA GLY A 792 0.64 -14.74 51.67
C GLY A 792 -0.56 -14.78 50.72
N VAL A 793 -1.72 -15.23 51.22
CA VAL A 793 -3.00 -15.19 50.51
C VAL A 793 -3.55 -13.78 50.68
N VAL A 794 -3.80 -13.06 49.58
CA VAL A 794 -4.58 -11.82 49.62
C VAL A 794 -6.02 -12.19 49.95
N GLU A 795 -6.57 -11.64 51.05
CA GLU A 795 -7.96 -11.89 51.46
C GLU A 795 -8.93 -11.51 50.34
N GLU A 796 -9.74 -12.49 49.91
CA GLU A 796 -10.85 -12.33 48.98
C GLU A 796 -11.95 -11.47 49.63
N THR A 797 -12.12 -10.24 49.16
CA THR A 797 -13.28 -9.44 49.51
C THR A 797 -14.49 -9.94 48.73
N GLY A 798 -15.49 -10.44 49.44
CA GLY A 798 -16.72 -10.97 48.86
C GLY A 798 -17.50 -9.99 47.98
N PHE A 799 -18.37 -10.58 47.16
CA PHE A 799 -19.29 -10.00 46.17
C PHE A 799 -19.69 -8.53 46.40
N LYS A 800 -19.17 -7.62 45.57
CA LYS A 800 -19.47 -6.17 45.60
C LYS A 800 -20.47 -5.76 44.51
N GLY A 801 -21.70 -6.25 44.58
CA GLY A 801 -22.84 -5.63 43.87
C GLY A 801 -22.93 -5.90 42.35
N CYS A 802 -24.05 -5.45 41.76
CA CYS A 802 -24.42 -5.71 40.36
C CYS A 802 -24.15 -4.47 39.50
N MET A 803 -23.26 -4.60 38.50
CA MET A 803 -23.07 -3.61 37.43
C MET A 803 -24.10 -3.80 36.32
N ASP A 804 -24.50 -2.72 35.67
CA ASP A 804 -25.44 -2.78 34.55
C ASP A 804 -24.73 -3.35 33.29
N PRO A 805 -25.22 -4.44 32.65
CA PRO A 805 -24.57 -5.04 31.49
C PRO A 805 -24.36 -4.06 30.32
N GLU A 806 -25.20 -3.04 30.19
CA GLU A 806 -25.07 -2.01 29.14
C GLU A 806 -23.87 -1.09 29.36
N SER A 807 -23.42 -0.92 30.61
CA SER A 807 -22.22 -0.14 30.96
C SER A 807 -20.92 -0.91 30.70
N ILE A 808 -21.00 -2.22 30.44
CA ILE A 808 -19.86 -3.08 30.13
C ILE A 808 -19.56 -3.02 28.63
N ILE A 809 -18.36 -2.57 28.27
CA ILE A 809 -17.93 -2.36 26.89
C ILE A 809 -16.70 -3.22 26.60
N PRO A 810 -16.83 -4.30 25.81
CA PRO A 810 -15.68 -5.06 25.31
C PRO A 810 -14.76 -4.15 24.50
N ALA A 811 -13.45 -4.20 24.76
CA ALA A 811 -12.48 -3.39 24.04
C ALA A 811 -12.08 -4.08 22.74
N SER A 812 -12.27 -3.41 21.59
CA SER A 812 -11.72 -3.87 20.32
C SER A 812 -10.38 -3.18 20.06
N PHE A 813 -9.38 -3.93 19.61
CA PHE A 813 -8.04 -3.39 19.39
C PHE A 813 -8.05 -2.28 18.32
N GLU A 814 -7.69 -1.06 18.74
CA GLU A 814 -7.54 0.11 17.89
C GLU A 814 -6.10 0.64 18.01
N LYS A 815 -5.40 0.66 16.88
CA LYS A 815 -3.96 0.94 16.77
C LYS A 815 -3.66 2.42 16.54
N ASP A 816 -4.58 3.15 15.89
CA ASP A 816 -4.33 4.52 15.43
C ASP A 816 -4.80 5.57 16.46
N ASP A 817 -5.40 5.15 17.59
CA ASP A 817 -5.67 5.96 18.77
C ASP A 817 -4.64 5.67 19.88
N ASP A 818 -3.73 6.61 20.13
CA ASP A 818 -2.70 6.46 21.16
C ASP A 818 -3.24 6.75 22.59
N ALA A 819 -4.46 7.26 22.75
CA ALA A 819 -5.05 7.58 24.05
C ALA A 819 -5.79 6.40 24.70
N ASN A 820 -6.05 5.32 23.95
CA ASN A 820 -6.79 4.15 24.42
C ASN A 820 -5.92 3.10 25.18
N PHE A 821 -4.60 3.28 25.25
CA PHE A 821 -3.63 2.37 25.86
C PHE A 821 -3.53 0.96 25.23
N HIS A 822 -4.20 0.67 24.11
CA HIS A 822 -4.19 -0.65 23.46
C HIS A 822 -2.79 -1.04 22.99
N VAL A 823 -2.15 -0.15 22.20
CA VAL A 823 -0.78 -0.36 21.71
C VAL A 823 0.22 -0.42 22.86
N ASP A 824 0.01 0.37 23.91
CA ASP A 824 0.90 0.40 25.09
C ASP A 824 0.85 -0.92 25.85
N PHE A 825 -0.33 -1.51 26.01
CA PHE A 825 -0.49 -2.84 26.58
C PHE A 825 0.26 -3.88 25.76
N VAL A 826 0.03 -3.94 24.44
CA VAL A 826 0.68 -4.92 23.56
C VAL A 826 2.19 -4.73 23.54
N TYR A 827 2.67 -3.48 23.50
CA TYR A 827 4.09 -3.12 23.59
C TYR A 827 4.73 -3.61 24.88
N ALA A 828 4.13 -3.29 26.03
CA ALA A 828 4.68 -3.69 27.32
C ALA A 828 4.64 -5.21 27.48
N ALA A 829 3.51 -5.85 27.15
CA ALA A 829 3.33 -7.29 27.27
C ALA A 829 4.29 -8.09 26.36
N ALA A 830 4.45 -7.67 25.10
CA ALA A 830 5.33 -8.33 24.15
C ALA A 830 6.81 -8.24 24.58
N ASN A 831 7.25 -7.08 25.08
CA ASN A 831 8.63 -6.88 25.53
C ASN A 831 8.92 -7.55 26.88
N LEU A 832 7.95 -7.61 27.79
CA LEU A 832 8.07 -8.39 29.03
C LEU A 832 8.20 -9.89 28.74
N ARG A 833 7.37 -10.41 27.83
CA ARG A 833 7.50 -11.79 27.37
C ARG A 833 8.80 -12.02 26.60
N ALA A 834 9.24 -11.07 25.79
CA ALA A 834 10.54 -11.14 25.13
C ALA A 834 11.66 -11.27 26.17
N ALA A 835 11.61 -10.49 27.26
CA ALA A 835 12.56 -10.60 28.36
C ALA A 835 12.50 -11.98 29.06
N ASN A 836 11.31 -12.57 29.27
CA ASN A 836 11.20 -13.93 29.81
C ASN A 836 12.01 -14.93 28.97
N TYR A 837 11.97 -14.81 27.64
CA TYR A 837 12.63 -15.76 26.73
C TYR A 837 13.99 -15.25 26.23
N LYS A 838 14.54 -14.17 26.79
CA LYS A 838 15.81 -13.56 26.35
C LYS A 838 15.80 -13.17 24.86
N ILE A 839 14.64 -12.77 24.36
CA ILE A 839 14.45 -12.23 23.01
C ILE A 839 14.71 -10.72 23.09
N ARG A 840 15.33 -10.17 22.04
CA ARG A 840 15.58 -8.73 21.92
C ARG A 840 14.25 -7.97 21.94
N GLN A 841 14.17 -6.97 22.81
CA GLN A 841 13.03 -6.05 22.87
C GLN A 841 13.07 -5.07 21.69
N VAL A 842 11.90 -4.63 21.25
CA VAL A 842 11.75 -3.64 20.16
C VAL A 842 10.99 -2.43 20.66
N ASP A 843 11.06 -1.32 19.92
CA ASP A 843 10.38 -0.08 20.26
C ASP A 843 8.86 -0.13 19.98
N ARG A 844 8.12 0.84 20.52
CA ARG A 844 6.66 0.96 20.40
C ARG A 844 6.18 1.04 18.95
N LEU A 845 6.90 1.75 18.08
CA LEU A 845 6.52 1.90 16.67
C LEU A 845 6.60 0.55 15.96
N THR A 846 7.65 -0.23 16.22
CA THR A 846 7.79 -1.60 15.70
C THR A 846 6.64 -2.49 16.17
N VAL A 847 6.28 -2.46 17.46
CA VAL A 847 5.12 -3.22 17.98
C VAL A 847 3.80 -2.78 17.34
N LYS A 848 3.55 -1.47 17.26
CA LYS A 848 2.35 -0.90 16.60
C LYS A 848 2.25 -1.38 15.14
N GLY A 849 3.38 -1.44 14.45
CA GLY A 849 3.48 -1.89 13.05
C GLY A 849 3.04 -3.34 12.88
N ILE A 850 3.63 -4.24 13.67
CA ILE A 850 3.38 -5.67 13.60
C ILE A 850 1.98 -6.01 14.14
N ALA A 851 1.64 -5.55 15.34
CA ALA A 851 0.35 -5.84 15.98
C ALA A 851 -0.82 -5.27 15.18
N GLY A 852 -0.66 -4.06 14.63
CA GLY A 852 -1.67 -3.38 13.83
C GLY A 852 -1.72 -3.80 12.36
N ARG A 853 -0.85 -4.73 11.92
CA ARG A 853 -0.69 -5.14 10.51
C ARG A 853 -0.60 -3.93 9.57
N ILE A 854 0.21 -2.95 9.97
CA ILE A 854 0.32 -1.68 9.26
C ILE A 854 1.06 -1.88 7.93
N ILE A 855 0.40 -1.55 6.81
CA ILE A 855 1.02 -1.55 5.49
C ILE A 855 1.87 -0.26 5.34
N PRO A 856 3.20 -0.37 5.13
CA PRO A 856 4.04 0.80 4.84
C PRO A 856 3.59 1.50 3.57
N ALA A 857 3.59 2.84 3.55
CA ALA A 857 3.14 3.60 2.39
C ALA A 857 3.79 4.99 2.33
N ILE A 858 3.99 5.50 1.12
CA ILE A 858 4.55 6.83 0.86
C ILE A 858 3.96 7.43 -0.42
N ALA A 859 3.77 8.74 -0.46
CA ALA A 859 3.09 9.45 -1.55
C ALA A 859 3.77 9.29 -2.93
N THR A 860 5.09 9.16 -2.94
CA THR A 860 5.91 9.00 -4.17
C THR A 860 5.49 7.78 -4.97
N THR A 861 5.47 6.60 -4.35
CA THR A 861 5.06 5.35 -5.00
C THR A 861 3.61 5.42 -5.47
N THR A 862 2.72 6.02 -4.65
CA THR A 862 1.31 6.20 -4.98
C THR A 862 1.10 7.04 -6.24
N ALA A 863 1.84 8.15 -6.39
CA ALA A 863 1.79 8.98 -7.60
C ALA A 863 2.23 8.21 -8.85
N VAL A 864 3.30 7.40 -8.73
CA VAL A 864 3.82 6.58 -9.85
C VAL A 864 2.81 5.54 -10.31
N VAL A 865 2.30 4.69 -9.40
CA VAL A 865 1.35 3.64 -9.78
C VAL A 865 0.04 4.23 -10.32
N SER A 866 -0.39 5.37 -9.80
CA SER A 866 -1.59 6.05 -10.31
C SER A 866 -1.38 6.56 -11.73
N GLY A 867 -0.23 7.18 -12.02
CA GLY A 867 0.10 7.61 -13.37
C GLY A 867 0.11 6.44 -14.37
N LEU A 868 0.75 5.33 -14.01
CA LEU A 868 0.80 4.11 -14.83
C LEU A 868 -0.61 3.52 -15.06
N ALA A 869 -1.43 3.40 -14.02
CA ALA A 869 -2.80 2.88 -14.14
C ALA A 869 -3.69 3.73 -15.06
N ILE A 870 -3.61 5.06 -14.96
CA ILE A 870 -4.40 5.94 -15.82
C ILE A 870 -3.92 5.88 -17.29
N LEU A 871 -2.62 5.67 -17.54
CA LEU A 871 -2.13 5.44 -18.92
C LEU A 871 -2.74 4.17 -19.53
N GLU A 872 -2.85 3.08 -18.77
CA GLU A 872 -3.52 1.86 -19.23
C GLU A 872 -5.04 2.04 -19.42
N MET A 873 -5.69 2.80 -18.53
CA MET A 873 -7.10 3.18 -18.71
C MET A 873 -7.34 3.96 -20.00
N MET A 874 -6.41 4.85 -20.37
CA MET A 874 -6.48 5.60 -21.62
C MET A 874 -6.38 4.68 -22.84
N LYS A 875 -5.55 3.63 -22.81
CA LYS A 875 -5.49 2.61 -23.88
C LYS A 875 -6.85 1.97 -24.13
N GLN A 876 -7.55 1.60 -23.06
CA GLN A 876 -8.92 1.06 -23.14
C GLN A 876 -9.89 2.07 -23.75
N ALA A 877 -9.83 3.32 -23.33
CA ALA A 877 -10.69 4.38 -23.87
C ALA A 877 -10.46 4.63 -25.37
N PHE A 878 -9.22 4.51 -25.83
CA PHE A 878 -8.86 4.78 -27.22
C PHE A 878 -9.09 3.60 -28.16
N GLY A 879 -9.30 2.40 -27.62
CA GLY A 879 -9.44 1.17 -28.39
C GLY A 879 -8.09 0.65 -28.89
N VAL A 880 -7.04 0.82 -28.09
CA VAL A 880 -5.72 0.27 -28.37
C VAL A 880 -5.79 -1.26 -28.37
N GLU A 881 -4.98 -1.91 -29.21
CA GLU A 881 -4.92 -3.37 -29.28
C GLU A 881 -4.50 -3.97 -27.92
N HIS A 882 -5.18 -5.04 -27.51
CA HIS A 882 -4.94 -5.71 -26.21
C HIS A 882 -3.47 -6.12 -26.00
N THR A 883 -2.73 -6.40 -27.07
CA THR A 883 -1.30 -6.77 -27.05
C THR A 883 -0.38 -5.65 -26.57
N LYS A 884 -0.86 -4.40 -26.51
CA LYS A 884 -0.10 -3.23 -26.04
C LYS A 884 -0.34 -2.88 -24.57
N PHE A 885 -1.26 -3.57 -23.90
CA PHE A 885 -1.47 -3.39 -22.47
C PHE A 885 -0.30 -4.01 -21.71
N LYS A 886 0.06 -3.42 -20.57
CA LYS A 886 1.19 -3.89 -19.75
C LYS A 886 0.80 -3.95 -18.28
N ASN A 887 1.24 -5.01 -17.62
CA ASN A 887 1.36 -5.00 -16.16
C ASN A 887 2.69 -4.33 -15.81
N SER A 888 2.71 -3.48 -14.79
CA SER A 888 3.92 -2.79 -14.35
C SER A 888 4.29 -3.14 -12.92
N PHE A 889 5.58 -3.26 -12.64
CA PHE A 889 6.15 -3.54 -11.33
C PHE A 889 7.31 -2.59 -11.08
N LEU A 890 7.38 -2.00 -9.90
CA LEU A 890 8.44 -1.07 -9.56
C LEU A 890 8.84 -1.19 -8.09
N ASN A 891 10.07 -0.80 -7.81
CA ASN A 891 10.54 -0.61 -6.45
C ASN A 891 11.42 0.64 -6.43
N LEU A 892 10.89 1.76 -5.96
CA LEU A 892 11.61 3.04 -5.93
C LEU A 892 12.75 3.07 -4.91
N ALA A 893 12.89 2.10 -4.01
CA ALA A 893 14.10 1.96 -3.18
C ALA A 893 15.31 1.53 -4.01
N LEU A 894 15.04 0.90 -5.14
CA LEU A 894 16.02 0.53 -6.14
C LEU A 894 15.75 1.37 -7.40
N PRO A 895 16.70 1.47 -8.32
CA PRO A 895 16.39 1.91 -9.68
C PRO A 895 15.71 0.74 -10.42
N PHE A 896 14.52 0.30 -9.99
CA PHE A 896 13.82 -0.85 -10.59
C PHE A 896 12.43 -0.49 -11.11
N PHE A 897 12.27 -0.66 -12.42
CA PHE A 897 11.02 -0.61 -13.16
C PHE A 897 10.99 -1.74 -14.18
N ALA A 898 9.91 -2.51 -14.16
CA ALA A 898 9.67 -3.59 -15.10
C ALA A 898 8.21 -3.54 -15.56
N SER A 899 7.96 -4.09 -16.73
CA SER A 899 6.64 -4.30 -17.28
C SER A 899 6.61 -5.61 -18.04
N THR A 900 5.47 -6.29 -17.98
CA THR A 900 5.24 -7.57 -18.62
C THR A 900 3.93 -7.53 -19.38
N ASP A 901 3.80 -8.37 -20.39
CA ASP A 901 2.51 -8.61 -21.02
C ASP A 901 1.56 -9.25 -20.00
N PRO A 902 0.28 -8.82 -19.94
CA PRO A 902 -0.74 -9.53 -19.18
C PRO A 902 -0.86 -10.97 -19.69
N MET A 903 -1.03 -11.92 -18.78
CA MET A 903 -1.14 -13.33 -19.16
C MET A 903 -2.48 -13.61 -19.85
N GLU A 904 -2.48 -14.48 -20.87
CA GLU A 904 -3.70 -14.99 -21.48
C GLU A 904 -4.51 -15.83 -20.48
N PRO A 905 -5.86 -15.83 -20.55
CA PRO A 905 -6.67 -16.66 -19.68
C PRO A 905 -6.47 -18.14 -19.99
N GLN A 906 -6.49 -18.97 -18.95
CA GLN A 906 -6.39 -20.42 -19.09
C GLN A 906 -7.49 -20.97 -20.02
N LYS A 907 -7.08 -21.75 -21.02
CA LYS A 907 -7.97 -22.39 -22.00
C LYS A 907 -8.38 -23.77 -21.50
N GLN A 908 -9.65 -23.92 -21.12
CA GLN A 908 -10.28 -25.19 -20.76
C GLN A 908 -10.97 -25.81 -21.98
N THR A 909 -11.21 -27.13 -21.97
CA THR A 909 -11.79 -27.82 -23.13
C THR A 909 -12.77 -28.91 -22.75
N TYR A 910 -13.90 -28.96 -23.43
CA TYR A 910 -14.87 -30.06 -23.34
C TYR A 910 -15.07 -30.69 -24.73
N LYS A 911 -15.70 -31.87 -24.77
CA LYS A 911 -15.98 -32.60 -26.01
C LYS A 911 -17.48 -32.82 -26.22
N ILE A 912 -17.94 -32.59 -27.44
CA ILE A 912 -19.28 -33.00 -27.89
C ILE A 912 -19.07 -33.84 -29.15
N GLU A 913 -19.60 -35.07 -29.18
CA GLU A 913 -19.58 -35.95 -30.37
C GLU A 913 -18.19 -36.03 -31.05
N ASN A 914 -17.13 -36.24 -30.26
CA ASN A 914 -15.72 -36.27 -30.68
C ASN A 914 -15.12 -34.97 -31.25
N LYS A 915 -15.83 -33.83 -31.17
CA LYS A 915 -15.28 -32.50 -31.44
C LYS A 915 -14.86 -31.82 -30.15
N LYS A 916 -13.65 -31.25 -30.14
CA LYS A 916 -13.07 -30.51 -29.00
C LYS A 916 -13.44 -29.04 -29.11
N TYR A 917 -14.03 -28.47 -28.05
CA TYR A 917 -14.32 -27.05 -27.93
C TYR A 917 -13.42 -26.44 -26.85
N THR A 918 -13.13 -25.15 -26.97
CA THR A 918 -12.28 -24.42 -26.03
C THR A 918 -13.04 -23.26 -25.45
N TYR A 919 -12.88 -23.03 -24.15
CA TYR A 919 -13.46 -21.92 -23.44
C TYR A 919 -12.48 -21.40 -22.38
N THR A 920 -12.80 -20.24 -21.81
CA THR A 920 -12.00 -19.53 -20.81
C THR A 920 -12.91 -19.02 -19.71
N LEU A 921 -12.33 -18.42 -18.66
CA LEU A 921 -13.11 -17.77 -17.58
C LEU A 921 -14.13 -16.71 -18.07
N TRP A 922 -13.92 -16.14 -19.27
CA TRP A 922 -14.81 -15.14 -19.88
C TRP A 922 -15.99 -15.76 -20.67
N SER A 923 -15.92 -17.06 -20.92
CA SER A 923 -16.93 -17.80 -21.67
C SER A 923 -18.08 -18.18 -20.74
N ARG A 924 -19.33 -17.96 -21.18
CA ARG A 924 -20.52 -18.36 -20.43
C ARG A 924 -21.67 -18.68 -21.38
N LEU A 925 -22.60 -19.52 -20.94
CA LEU A 925 -23.84 -19.84 -21.64
C LEU A 925 -24.93 -18.92 -21.12
N GLU A 926 -25.53 -18.12 -21.99
CA GLU A 926 -26.54 -17.13 -21.60
C GLU A 926 -27.94 -17.62 -21.94
N TYR A 927 -28.81 -17.68 -20.93
CA TYR A 927 -30.24 -17.95 -21.08
C TYR A 927 -31.04 -16.76 -20.57
N LYS A 928 -32.21 -16.51 -21.15
CA LYS A 928 -33.19 -15.62 -20.50
C LYS A 928 -33.85 -16.34 -19.32
N ASP A 929 -34.50 -15.58 -18.44
CA ASP A 929 -35.34 -16.19 -17.42
C ASP A 929 -36.40 -17.10 -18.05
N ALA A 930 -36.30 -18.39 -17.73
CA ALA A 930 -37.09 -19.46 -18.31
C ALA A 930 -37.24 -20.57 -17.26
N LYS A 931 -38.15 -21.53 -17.53
CA LYS A 931 -38.32 -22.70 -16.68
C LYS A 931 -37.02 -23.48 -16.57
N LEU A 932 -36.68 -23.93 -15.36
CA LEU A 932 -35.46 -24.70 -15.11
C LEU A 932 -35.38 -25.92 -16.02
N GLY A 933 -36.48 -26.67 -16.17
CA GLY A 933 -36.53 -27.84 -17.06
C GLY A 933 -36.19 -27.51 -18.51
N THR A 934 -36.59 -26.34 -19.02
CA THR A 934 -36.24 -25.89 -20.36
C THR A 934 -34.75 -25.58 -20.51
N ILE A 935 -34.13 -25.00 -19.48
CA ILE A 935 -32.68 -24.74 -19.48
C ILE A 935 -31.89 -26.06 -19.45
N LEU A 936 -32.33 -27.02 -18.62
CA LEU A 936 -31.69 -28.34 -18.55
C LEU A 936 -31.84 -29.11 -19.86
N GLU A 937 -33.03 -29.11 -20.47
CA GLU A 937 -33.27 -29.75 -21.76
C GLU A 937 -32.45 -29.09 -22.87
N ALA A 938 -32.38 -27.75 -22.91
CA ALA A 938 -31.56 -27.04 -23.88
C ALA A 938 -30.07 -27.41 -23.74
N PHE A 939 -29.57 -27.50 -22.50
CA PHE A 939 -28.21 -27.95 -22.22
C PHE A 939 -27.99 -29.39 -22.69
N GLU A 940 -28.91 -30.31 -22.38
CA GLU A 940 -28.80 -31.71 -22.80
C GLU A 940 -28.83 -31.85 -24.34
N ILE A 941 -29.68 -31.09 -25.03
CA ILE A 941 -29.74 -31.08 -26.49
C ILE A 941 -28.42 -30.56 -27.08
N GLN A 942 -27.87 -29.48 -26.52
CA GLN A 942 -26.67 -28.81 -27.03
C GLN A 942 -25.39 -29.58 -26.73
N PHE A 943 -25.23 -30.08 -25.51
CA PHE A 943 -23.99 -30.69 -25.03
C PHE A 943 -24.04 -32.22 -25.02
N LYS A 944 -25.21 -32.83 -25.23
CA LYS A 944 -25.44 -34.28 -25.12
C LYS A 944 -25.05 -34.84 -23.75
N LYS A 945 -25.24 -34.01 -22.71
CA LYS A 945 -24.91 -34.30 -21.32
C LYS A 945 -26.08 -33.90 -20.44
N LYS A 946 -26.43 -34.79 -19.52
CA LYS A 946 -27.48 -34.53 -18.54
C LYS A 946 -26.85 -33.85 -17.31
N ILE A 947 -27.56 -32.86 -16.78
CA ILE A 947 -27.21 -32.19 -15.53
C ILE A 947 -27.85 -32.95 -14.37
N SER A 948 -27.05 -33.35 -13.39
CA SER A 948 -27.48 -34.03 -12.16
C SER A 948 -27.80 -33.04 -11.04
N MET A 949 -27.05 -31.94 -10.94
CA MET A 949 -27.19 -30.95 -9.88
C MET A 949 -27.07 -29.52 -10.40
N VAL A 950 -27.89 -28.61 -9.85
CA VAL A 950 -27.80 -27.16 -10.10
C VAL A 950 -27.83 -26.40 -8.78
N THR A 951 -26.85 -25.54 -8.58
CA THR A 951 -26.82 -24.57 -7.48
C THR A 951 -26.81 -23.14 -8.00
N ALA A 952 -27.44 -22.24 -7.28
CA ALA A 952 -27.35 -20.79 -7.50
C ALA A 952 -26.75 -20.15 -6.23
N GLY A 953 -25.45 -19.87 -6.27
CA GLY A 953 -24.68 -19.57 -5.06
C GLY A 953 -24.78 -20.74 -4.07
N ASN A 954 -25.18 -20.45 -2.82
CA ASN A 954 -25.29 -21.47 -1.77
C ASN A 954 -26.65 -22.21 -1.77
N VAL A 955 -27.54 -21.93 -2.74
CA VAL A 955 -28.88 -22.53 -2.81
C VAL A 955 -28.87 -23.69 -3.79
N LEU A 956 -29.21 -24.90 -3.30
CA LEU A 956 -29.45 -26.05 -4.15
C LEU A 956 -30.82 -25.92 -4.83
N VAL A 957 -30.80 -25.72 -6.14
CA VAL A 957 -31.99 -25.44 -6.96
C VAL A 957 -32.57 -26.73 -7.53
N TYR A 958 -31.71 -27.65 -7.93
CA TYR A 958 -32.10 -28.95 -8.48
C TYR A 958 -31.08 -30.03 -8.16
N TRP A 959 -31.59 -31.23 -7.86
CA TRP A 959 -30.79 -32.44 -7.73
C TRP A 959 -31.64 -33.64 -8.17
N ASP A 960 -31.18 -34.37 -9.19
CA ASP A 960 -31.96 -35.43 -9.81
C ASP A 960 -32.18 -36.66 -8.91
N PHE A 961 -31.35 -36.83 -7.88
CA PHE A 961 -31.50 -37.87 -6.85
C PHE A 961 -32.58 -37.59 -5.80
N ASP A 962 -33.02 -36.33 -5.65
CA ASP A 962 -33.98 -35.95 -4.62
C ASP A 962 -35.26 -35.39 -5.23
N SER A 963 -36.30 -36.23 -5.21
CA SER A 963 -37.63 -35.92 -5.78
C SER A 963 -38.27 -34.63 -5.27
N LYS A 964 -37.84 -34.10 -4.11
CA LYS A 964 -38.35 -32.81 -3.60
C LYS A 964 -38.05 -31.63 -4.53
N TYR A 965 -37.06 -31.75 -5.42
CA TYR A 965 -36.71 -30.72 -6.40
C TYR A 965 -37.41 -30.91 -7.75
N ALA A 966 -38.20 -31.97 -7.95
CA ALA A 966 -38.88 -32.22 -9.23
C ALA A 966 -39.82 -31.06 -9.61
N ASP A 967 -40.54 -30.51 -8.63
CA ASP A 967 -41.45 -29.37 -8.82
C ASP A 967 -40.72 -28.08 -9.25
N ASN A 968 -39.41 -27.98 -9.02
CA ASN A 968 -38.63 -26.81 -9.43
C ASN A 968 -38.39 -26.76 -10.95
N LEU A 969 -38.52 -27.89 -11.66
CA LEU A 969 -38.36 -27.94 -13.12
C LEU A 969 -39.40 -27.07 -13.86
N GLU A 970 -40.59 -26.92 -13.28
CA GLU A 970 -41.69 -26.13 -13.86
C GLU A 970 -41.63 -24.64 -13.47
N LYS A 971 -40.76 -24.27 -12.53
CA LYS A 971 -40.56 -22.89 -12.08
C LYS A 971 -39.47 -22.21 -12.90
N THR A 972 -39.61 -20.91 -13.08
CA THR A 972 -38.57 -20.04 -13.65
C THR A 972 -37.42 -19.84 -12.66
N ILE A 973 -36.25 -19.46 -13.15
CA ILE A 973 -35.10 -19.19 -12.28
C ILE A 973 -35.38 -18.00 -11.37
N GLY A 974 -36.10 -16.99 -11.86
CA GLY A 974 -36.56 -15.85 -11.05
C GLY A 974 -37.50 -16.23 -9.89
N GLU A 975 -38.25 -17.33 -10.01
CA GLU A 975 -39.09 -17.86 -8.91
C GLU A 975 -38.30 -18.71 -7.91
N LEU A 976 -37.16 -19.25 -8.33
CA LEU A 976 -36.32 -20.17 -7.55
C LEU A 976 -35.24 -19.46 -6.73
N VAL A 977 -34.84 -18.26 -7.16
CA VAL A 977 -33.72 -17.51 -6.58
C VAL A 977 -34.16 -16.11 -6.21
N LYS A 978 -33.84 -15.68 -4.98
CA LYS A 978 -34.05 -14.29 -4.57
C LYS A 978 -33.01 -13.39 -5.24
N ARG A 979 -33.46 -12.33 -5.91
CA ARG A 979 -32.60 -11.34 -6.56
C ARG A 979 -32.58 -10.02 -5.81
N GLU A 980 -31.43 -9.37 -5.79
CA GLU A 980 -31.28 -8.00 -5.30
C GLU A 980 -31.75 -6.98 -6.35
N PRO A 981 -32.19 -5.77 -5.94
CA PRO A 981 -32.55 -4.71 -6.88
C PRO A 981 -31.42 -4.40 -7.87
N GLY A 982 -31.74 -4.44 -9.17
CA GLY A 982 -30.77 -4.17 -10.22
C GLY A 982 -29.77 -5.30 -10.50
N GLN A 983 -29.94 -6.48 -9.89
CA GLN A 983 -29.25 -7.71 -10.27
C GLN A 983 -29.82 -8.26 -11.58
N MET A 984 -28.98 -8.29 -12.61
CA MET A 984 -29.32 -8.68 -13.97
C MET A 984 -28.82 -10.10 -14.29
N LEU A 985 -27.88 -10.62 -13.52
CA LEU A 985 -27.20 -11.88 -13.80
C LEU A 985 -27.34 -12.83 -12.61
N VAL A 986 -27.81 -14.05 -12.87
CA VAL A 986 -27.79 -15.17 -11.91
C VAL A 986 -26.92 -16.27 -12.48
N ILE A 987 -25.88 -16.66 -11.75
CA ILE A 987 -24.97 -17.73 -12.12
C ILE A 987 -25.53 -19.05 -11.60
N LEU A 988 -25.59 -20.05 -12.47
CA LEU A 988 -25.93 -21.42 -12.13
C LEU A 988 -24.67 -22.27 -12.23
N ASP A 989 -24.25 -22.85 -11.11
CA ASP A 989 -23.21 -23.88 -11.08
C ASP A 989 -23.88 -25.23 -11.30
N VAL A 990 -23.36 -26.00 -12.24
CA VAL A 990 -23.96 -27.25 -12.68
C VAL A 990 -22.97 -28.39 -12.60
N VAL A 991 -23.45 -29.56 -12.16
CA VAL A 991 -22.71 -30.82 -12.20
C VAL A 991 -23.39 -31.73 -13.21
N THR A 992 -22.59 -32.38 -14.05
CA THR A 992 -23.07 -33.37 -15.02
C THR A 992 -22.78 -34.78 -14.54
N ASP A 993 -23.48 -35.77 -15.07
CA ASP A 993 -23.34 -37.18 -14.65
C ASP A 993 -21.91 -37.74 -14.78
N ASP A 994 -21.08 -37.13 -15.65
CA ASP A 994 -19.70 -37.56 -15.94
C ASP A 994 -18.63 -36.59 -15.36
N ASP A 995 -19.01 -35.64 -14.50
CA ASP A 995 -18.15 -34.60 -13.90
C ASP A 995 -17.33 -33.77 -14.93
N ASP A 996 -17.82 -33.63 -16.16
CA ASP A 996 -17.22 -32.77 -17.18
C ASP A 996 -17.44 -31.28 -16.84
N GLU A 997 -16.40 -30.45 -16.99
CA GLU A 997 -16.49 -28.99 -16.79
C GLU A 997 -16.94 -28.25 -18.07
N PHE A 998 -17.90 -27.34 -17.93
CA PHE A 998 -18.45 -26.51 -19.01
C PHE A 998 -18.35 -25.02 -18.68
N PRO A 999 -18.47 -24.12 -19.68
CA PRO A 999 -18.62 -22.69 -19.41
C PRO A 999 -19.80 -22.45 -18.47
N ARG A 1000 -19.65 -21.50 -17.54
CA ARG A 1000 -20.69 -21.17 -16.54
C ARG A 1000 -22.03 -20.87 -17.22
N ILE A 1001 -23.13 -21.32 -16.61
CA ILE A 1001 -24.47 -20.97 -17.06
C ILE A 1001 -24.88 -19.67 -16.38
N VAL A 1002 -25.33 -18.69 -17.15
CA VAL A 1002 -25.80 -17.39 -16.65
C VAL A 1002 -27.19 -17.11 -17.17
N VAL A 1003 -28.10 -16.84 -16.25
CA VAL A 1003 -29.46 -16.42 -16.54
C VAL A 1003 -29.53 -14.90 -16.49
N VAL A 1004 -29.91 -14.30 -17.61
CA VAL A 1004 -29.96 -12.86 -17.83
C VAL A 1004 -31.39 -12.37 -17.66
N PHE A 1005 -31.54 -11.36 -16.81
CA PHE A 1005 -32.78 -10.66 -16.52
C PHE A 1005 -32.72 -9.24 -17.08
N ASP A 1006 -33.87 -8.75 -17.55
CA ASP A 1006 -34.04 -7.39 -18.09
C ASP A 1006 -34.09 -6.31 -17.00
#